data_AF-A0A232EX53-F1
#
_entry.id   AF-A0A232EX53-F1
#
_cell.length_a   1.000
_cell.length_b   1.000
_cell.length_c   1.000
_cell.angle_alpha   90.00
_cell.angle_beta   90.00
_cell.angle_gamma   90.00
#
_symmetry.space_group_name_H-M   'P 1'
#
loop_
_entity.id
_entity.type
_entity.pdbx_description
1 polymer ?
#
loop_
_entity_poly.entity_id
_entity_poly.type
_entity_poly.pdbx_seq_one_letter_code
_entity_poly.pdbx_strand_id
1 'polypeptide(L)'
;MCKSSAMESKVTSKTSSLKALLLRAWRERWSDLQWGINIKTILPRGVSGDVHNLADCILQQALVGPGPNELVLSYLKHSLCSQLVSYAAVLQRISKYDAFHKPHCIVSLLEFLEMIHVGITCRGKPEEDLLAAACLSIVHWLLQCYYYALTKVPQAPPLAPQPSELMDKPAYLLKELLASDFICAMLYSAKHDNKDLYIYIVKKCQEIEKEQQKSNIKCSIPIEDSLKKLCNLEIENIVSKFVKVDAEPITYCLQPLLAVQNLVNPSTETSIYISQLHMIQRLKNYSNARLYCEVIRACMMCLHDVTGSLKESHWGGFTVLKLPQILKELHASTLNGENDSFEYSQDVLDAFELLLRYTPLLDKMDIICAGNSVQFLLNELQKVNLVTEKQTIQISSRRDGLLTPLQKFDPEKSIRTVIMRAEPTLAGFLKTLNAEYTKIQDALLSIFFQVLTGNSFELMLSVATVEGKLKIFVSRLIKFNEFSKQVGEVPGKTPTTRALLFEISFLMLCSIVQTYGPEIVLEEGGDSFFEQWVRDCMPLKDKPKSPYKMLQNLDTTKVDMLLNQITSGDSDLKSSNTNWQVSCQSAMGVAKELLYAWESGVLSASDVKRALNGLRAASFCLPVCAAAWLCAYMSITHQESLLKPANMVQQFISPIANDEMQDNYKERSSFMFQIIRKMQYDYSLPSQTKTKVLTVSHSITSKYPILEQLQQIWQGIYQRGWINIQATQSLESLLKTGGPLWFVSNLVKELLKIQYQEELDRSLDLIFAILHLDIENCTLDLINNVLPQYLYNSLQGKKLIEPQSSALAKLCVYCIFSSLEYSNNSPQQTNSRKRARKDIDPDDMDIGMPAAKLLRLNEATDANSIFSSSSPQAQGTSNGQKSIVLRDPLLSALNGLFTNFNFLAGRNGEVSQHTHFILQFLQLTVLCGKDRARLVLQKMPQTLVPSLLKALPEFFTTDLLLRLYDVQTIMGRKAIARDLCMLRNIQLKPTKKLTTNYRYSRKNNK
;
A
#
# COMPACT_ATOMS: atom_id res chain seq x y z
N MET A 1 -77.04 -28.78 46.69
CA MET A 1 -76.84 -27.66 47.63
C MET A 1 -75.47 -27.05 47.37
N CYS A 2 -75.47 -25.73 47.11
CA CYS A 2 -74.34 -24.80 46.95
C CYS A 2 -73.11 -25.21 46.12
N LYS A 3 -73.19 -24.97 44.81
CA LYS A 3 -72.02 -24.59 43.99
C LYS A 3 -71.91 -23.05 44.04
N SER A 4 -70.81 -22.51 44.58
CA SER A 4 -70.55 -21.06 44.49
C SER A 4 -69.78 -20.73 43.21
N SER A 5 -70.31 -19.80 42.44
CA SER A 5 -69.68 -19.20 41.26
C SER A 5 -69.10 -17.82 41.59
N ALA A 6 -68.16 -17.39 40.74
CA ALA A 6 -67.55 -16.06 40.59
C ALA A 6 -66.30 -15.80 41.45
N MET A 7 -65.16 -15.33 40.92
CA MET A 7 -64.93 -14.59 39.68
C MET A 7 -63.48 -14.79 39.20
N GLU A 8 -63.29 -15.44 38.04
CA GLU A 8 -61.99 -15.55 37.38
C GLU A 8 -61.59 -14.20 36.74
N SER A 9 -60.52 -13.58 37.22
CA SER A 9 -59.89 -12.44 36.56
C SER A 9 -59.06 -12.93 35.37
N LYS A 10 -59.70 -13.02 34.18
CA LYS A 10 -59.01 -13.25 32.90
C LYS A 10 -57.92 -12.21 32.69
N VAL A 11 -56.65 -12.63 32.69
CA VAL A 11 -55.52 -11.82 32.23
C VAL A 11 -55.67 -11.63 30.72
N THR A 12 -56.26 -10.51 30.30
CA THR A 12 -56.35 -10.12 28.89
C THR A 12 -54.96 -9.72 28.39
N SER A 13 -54.48 -10.34 27.30
CA SER A 13 -53.20 -9.97 26.69
C SER A 13 -53.23 -8.50 26.27
N LYS A 14 -52.13 -7.74 26.39
CA LYS A 14 -52.10 -6.31 26.03
C LYS A 14 -52.61 -6.04 24.60
N THR A 15 -52.39 -6.96 23.67
CA THR A 15 -52.94 -6.91 22.31
C THR A 15 -54.48 -7.00 22.28
N SER A 16 -55.10 -7.82 23.14
CA SER A 16 -56.56 -7.88 23.27
C SER A 16 -57.14 -6.58 23.84
N SER A 17 -56.44 -5.95 24.79
CA SER A 17 -56.82 -4.63 25.32
C SER A 17 -56.70 -3.53 24.27
N LEU A 18 -55.67 -3.56 23.41
CA LEU A 18 -55.54 -2.65 22.26
C LEU A 18 -56.69 -2.81 21.26
N LYS A 19 -57.07 -4.05 20.93
CA LYS A 19 -58.21 -4.32 20.04
C LYS A 19 -59.53 -3.83 20.65
N ALA A 20 -59.74 -4.05 21.95
CA ALA A 20 -60.92 -3.56 22.67
C ALA A 20 -60.97 -2.02 22.69
N LEU A 21 -59.83 -1.36 22.92
CA LEU A 21 -59.74 0.10 22.88
C LEU A 21 -60.02 0.65 21.48
N LEU A 22 -59.48 0.01 20.44
CA LEU A 22 -59.71 0.41 19.06
C LEU A 22 -61.19 0.30 18.67
N LEU A 23 -61.85 -0.79 19.06
CA LEU A 23 -63.29 -0.97 18.85
C LEU A 23 -64.12 0.07 19.61
N ARG A 24 -63.71 0.41 20.83
CA ARG A 24 -64.35 1.48 21.62
C ARG A 24 -64.18 2.84 20.96
N ALA A 25 -62.95 3.19 20.56
CA ALA A 25 -62.63 4.44 19.88
C ALA A 25 -63.45 4.61 18.59
N TRP A 26 -63.56 3.54 17.81
CA TRP A 26 -64.36 3.52 16.60
C TRP A 26 -65.87 3.68 16.89
N ARG A 27 -66.42 2.93 17.86
CA ARG A 27 -67.86 3.02 18.24
C ARG A 27 -68.23 4.40 18.76
N GLU A 28 -67.37 5.00 19.57
CA GLU A 28 -67.56 6.33 20.18
C GLU A 28 -67.10 7.47 19.28
N ARG A 29 -66.62 7.19 18.06
CA ARG A 29 -66.10 8.17 17.07
C ARG A 29 -65.09 9.15 17.66
N TRP A 30 -64.10 8.62 18.37
CA TRP A 30 -63.07 9.45 19.00
C TRP A 30 -62.30 10.30 17.99
N SER A 31 -61.93 11.51 18.38
CA SER A 31 -60.97 12.32 17.64
C SER A 31 -59.54 11.77 17.78
N ASP A 32 -58.64 12.16 16.87
CA ASP A 32 -57.22 11.81 16.93
C ASP A 32 -56.59 12.14 18.30
N LEU A 33 -56.99 13.27 18.90
CA LEU A 33 -56.53 13.68 20.23
C LEU A 33 -57.04 12.74 21.33
N GLN A 34 -58.33 12.37 21.29
CA GLN A 34 -58.92 11.43 22.25
C GLN A 34 -58.29 10.04 22.13
N TRP A 35 -57.99 9.59 20.91
CA TRP A 35 -57.20 8.39 20.68
C TRP A 35 -55.81 8.49 21.33
N GLY A 36 -55.07 9.56 21.06
CA GLY A 36 -53.72 9.78 21.60
C GLY A 36 -53.65 9.88 23.14
N ILE A 37 -54.72 10.31 23.80
CA ILE A 37 -54.82 10.33 25.27
C ILE A 37 -55.10 8.92 25.81
N ASN A 38 -56.12 8.25 25.28
CA ASN A 38 -56.57 6.97 25.81
C ASN A 38 -55.59 5.82 25.50
N ILE A 39 -54.87 5.85 24.38
CA ILE A 39 -53.87 4.83 24.05
C ILE A 39 -52.73 4.76 25.08
N LYS A 40 -52.40 5.87 25.74
CA LYS A 40 -51.39 5.95 26.82
C LYS A 40 -51.81 5.23 28.10
N THR A 41 -53.09 4.86 28.25
CA THR A 41 -53.55 4.05 29.38
C THR A 41 -53.14 2.58 29.23
N ILE A 42 -52.89 2.12 27.99
CA ILE A 42 -52.50 0.74 27.66
C ILE A 42 -50.99 0.66 27.38
N LEU A 43 -50.42 1.68 26.75
CA LEU A 43 -48.98 1.78 26.47
C LEU A 43 -48.27 2.60 27.57
N PRO A 44 -47.37 2.01 28.37
CA PRO A 44 -46.59 2.76 29.36
C PRO A 44 -45.75 3.86 28.71
N ARG A 45 -45.41 4.92 29.47
CA ARG A 45 -44.49 5.96 29.01
C ARG A 45 -43.18 5.32 28.54
N GLY A 46 -42.79 5.59 27.30
CA GLY A 46 -41.53 5.11 26.71
C GLY A 46 -41.61 3.75 25.97
N VAL A 47 -42.75 3.05 26.00
CA VAL A 47 -42.92 1.78 25.27
C VAL A 47 -43.47 2.03 23.86
N SER A 48 -42.78 1.51 22.83
CA SER A 48 -43.24 1.58 21.44
C SER A 48 -44.48 0.69 21.26
N GLY A 49 -45.50 1.19 20.56
CA GLY A 49 -46.67 0.41 20.14
C GLY A 49 -46.31 -0.73 19.17
N ASP A 50 -45.12 -0.67 18.57
CA ASP A 50 -44.57 -1.72 17.70
C ASP A 50 -44.43 -3.07 18.43
N VAL A 51 -44.04 -3.06 19.71
CA VAL A 51 -43.89 -4.26 20.56
C VAL A 51 -45.21 -5.04 20.68
N HIS A 52 -46.33 -4.35 20.51
CA HIS A 52 -47.67 -4.91 20.63
C HIS A 52 -48.41 -5.00 19.28
N ASN A 53 -47.70 -4.85 18.16
CA ASN A 53 -48.25 -4.86 16.80
C ASN A 53 -49.43 -3.87 16.63
N LEU A 54 -49.31 -2.67 17.18
CA LEU A 54 -50.38 -1.66 17.12
C LEU A 54 -50.77 -1.32 15.66
N ALA A 55 -49.78 -1.14 14.78
CA ALA A 55 -50.02 -0.87 13.36
C ALA A 55 -50.85 -1.97 12.69
N ASP A 56 -50.57 -3.24 13.02
CA ASP A 56 -51.31 -4.40 12.52
C ASP A 56 -52.76 -4.41 13.02
N CYS A 57 -52.97 -4.14 14.31
CA CYS A 57 -54.31 -4.07 14.90
C CYS A 57 -55.16 -2.96 14.26
N ILE A 58 -54.56 -1.79 14.00
CA ILE A 58 -55.25 -0.67 13.37
C ILE A 58 -55.58 -0.98 11.90
N LEU A 59 -54.61 -1.49 11.12
CA LEU A 59 -54.83 -1.81 9.70
C LEU A 59 -55.84 -2.95 9.50
N GLN A 60 -55.78 -4.00 10.32
CA GLN A 60 -56.77 -5.09 10.27
C GLN A 60 -58.19 -4.56 10.47
N GLN A 61 -58.39 -3.65 11.42
CA GLN A 61 -59.70 -3.06 11.68
C GLN A 61 -60.12 -2.03 10.63
N ALA A 62 -59.15 -1.32 10.03
CA ALA A 62 -59.41 -0.34 8.98
C ALA A 62 -59.89 -0.98 7.67
N LEU A 63 -59.45 -2.20 7.36
CA LEU A 63 -59.58 -2.84 6.05
C LEU A 63 -60.58 -4.03 6.02
N VAL A 64 -61.37 -4.22 7.08
CA VAL A 64 -62.36 -5.32 7.17
C VAL A 64 -63.42 -5.22 6.08
N GLY A 65 -63.92 -4.01 5.81
CA GLY A 65 -65.05 -3.73 4.90
C GLY A 65 -64.70 -3.77 3.40
N PRO A 66 -65.69 -3.54 2.52
CA PRO A 66 -65.47 -3.36 1.07
C PRO A 66 -64.76 -2.04 0.74
N GLY A 67 -64.87 -1.05 1.63
CA GLY A 67 -64.11 0.19 1.62
C GLY A 67 -63.32 0.38 2.91
N PRO A 68 -62.30 1.25 2.91
CA PRO A 68 -61.47 1.53 4.06
C PRO A 68 -62.21 2.40 5.08
N ASN A 69 -61.93 2.17 6.36
CA ASN A 69 -62.45 2.98 7.45
C ASN A 69 -61.49 4.15 7.72
N GLU A 70 -61.78 5.29 7.12
CA GLU A 70 -60.96 6.51 7.18
C GLU A 70 -60.69 7.02 8.61
N LEU A 71 -61.66 6.85 9.53
CA LEU A 71 -61.47 7.21 10.94
C LEU A 71 -60.40 6.34 11.62
N VAL A 72 -60.38 5.03 11.32
CA VAL A 72 -59.38 4.13 11.89
C VAL A 72 -58.00 4.36 11.25
N LEU A 73 -57.96 4.72 9.96
CA LEU A 73 -56.72 5.17 9.31
C LEU A 73 -56.20 6.50 9.89
N SER A 74 -57.08 7.42 10.31
CA SER A 74 -56.65 8.66 10.99
C SER A 74 -55.96 8.34 12.32
N TYR A 75 -56.40 7.31 13.06
CA TYR A 75 -55.70 6.84 14.26
C TYR A 75 -54.30 6.31 13.94
N LEU A 76 -54.12 5.60 12.81
CA LEU A 76 -52.79 5.16 12.38
C LEU A 76 -51.89 6.36 12.08
N LYS A 77 -52.42 7.35 11.34
CA LYS A 77 -51.73 8.60 11.01
C LYS A 77 -51.30 9.34 12.28
N HIS A 78 -52.23 9.54 13.21
CA HIS A 78 -51.94 10.19 14.48
C HIS A 78 -50.90 9.41 15.29
N SER A 79 -51.00 8.08 15.32
CA SER A 79 -50.05 7.22 16.03
C SER A 79 -48.64 7.28 15.43
N LEU A 80 -48.52 7.40 14.11
CA LEU A 80 -47.25 7.59 13.43
C LEU A 80 -46.66 8.98 13.70
N CYS A 81 -47.45 10.05 13.57
CA CYS A 81 -47.02 11.43 13.85
C CYS A 81 -46.61 11.64 15.32
N SER A 82 -47.27 10.94 16.25
CA SER A 82 -46.95 10.95 17.68
C SER A 82 -45.84 9.97 18.09
N GLN A 83 -45.22 9.26 17.14
CA GLN A 83 -44.13 8.30 17.35
C GLN A 83 -44.51 7.09 18.26
N LEU A 84 -45.81 6.79 18.35
CA LEU A 84 -46.32 5.60 19.03
C LEU A 84 -46.04 4.33 18.22
N VAL A 85 -46.00 4.42 16.89
CA VAL A 85 -45.62 3.35 15.95
C VAL A 85 -44.51 3.86 15.04
N SER A 86 -43.60 2.98 14.62
CA SER A 86 -42.51 3.33 13.70
C SER A 86 -42.96 3.25 12.24
N TYR A 87 -42.26 3.99 11.37
CA TYR A 87 -42.42 3.87 9.93
C TYR A 87 -42.15 2.44 9.46
N ALA A 88 -41.12 1.78 10.00
CA ALA A 88 -40.79 0.40 9.67
C ALA A 88 -41.98 -0.56 9.91
N ALA A 89 -42.63 -0.46 11.08
CA ALA A 89 -43.79 -1.28 11.39
C ALA A 89 -44.97 -1.03 10.45
N VAL A 90 -45.29 0.24 10.16
CA VAL A 90 -46.39 0.60 9.26
C VAL A 90 -46.13 0.10 7.83
N LEU A 91 -44.95 0.37 7.28
CA LEU A 91 -44.55 -0.05 5.93
C LEU A 91 -44.58 -1.59 5.80
N GLN A 92 -44.04 -2.33 6.79
CA GLN A 92 -44.12 -3.80 6.76
C GLN A 92 -45.56 -4.32 6.75
N ARG A 93 -46.48 -3.67 7.48
CA ARG A 93 -47.87 -4.13 7.54
C ARG A 93 -48.65 -3.79 6.27
N ILE A 94 -48.42 -2.63 5.67
CA ILE A 94 -48.99 -2.29 4.36
C ILE A 94 -48.51 -3.28 3.29
N SER A 95 -47.21 -3.63 3.29
CA SER A 95 -46.63 -4.56 2.30
C SER A 95 -47.21 -5.98 2.31
N LYS A 96 -47.90 -6.36 3.41
CA LYS A 96 -48.53 -7.68 3.58
C LYS A 96 -49.98 -7.72 3.08
N TYR A 97 -50.55 -6.58 2.66
CA TYR A 97 -51.91 -6.54 2.16
C TYR A 97 -52.00 -7.17 0.76
N ASP A 98 -52.74 -8.28 0.65
CA ASP A 98 -52.85 -9.12 -0.56
C ASP A 98 -54.27 -9.15 -1.16
N ALA A 99 -55.24 -8.49 -0.54
CA ALA A 99 -56.62 -8.39 -1.01
C ALA A 99 -56.77 -7.38 -2.17
N PHE A 100 -56.07 -7.64 -3.29
CA PHE A 100 -56.06 -6.80 -4.49
C PHE A 100 -57.44 -6.67 -5.17
N HIS A 101 -58.40 -7.53 -4.82
CA HIS A 101 -59.79 -7.47 -5.29
C HIS A 101 -60.59 -6.31 -4.67
N LYS A 102 -60.07 -5.62 -3.63
CA LYS A 102 -60.70 -4.44 -3.01
C LYS A 102 -59.98 -3.14 -3.44
N PRO A 103 -60.31 -2.56 -4.61
CA PRO A 103 -59.56 -1.44 -5.18
C PRO A 103 -59.57 -0.19 -4.29
N HIS A 104 -60.68 0.15 -3.66
CA HIS A 104 -60.78 1.31 -2.77
C HIS A 104 -59.85 1.21 -1.55
N CYS A 105 -59.64 0.01 -1.01
CA CYS A 105 -58.70 -0.20 0.09
C CYS A 105 -57.25 0.04 -0.36
N ILE A 106 -56.88 -0.40 -1.57
CA ILE A 106 -55.55 -0.16 -2.15
C ILE A 106 -55.33 1.33 -2.37
N VAL A 107 -56.31 2.03 -2.95
CA VAL A 107 -56.22 3.47 -3.21
C VAL A 107 -56.02 4.25 -1.92
N SER A 108 -56.80 4.01 -0.85
CA SER A 108 -56.58 4.69 0.43
C SER A 108 -55.24 4.33 1.09
N LEU A 109 -54.72 3.11 0.90
CA LEU A 109 -53.37 2.77 1.37
C LEU A 109 -52.28 3.50 0.58
N LEU A 110 -52.45 3.67 -0.72
CA LEU A 110 -51.55 4.46 -1.57
C LEU A 110 -51.59 5.94 -1.19
N GLU A 111 -52.78 6.50 -0.95
CA GLU A 111 -52.92 7.88 -0.44
C GLU A 111 -52.28 8.05 0.94
N PHE A 112 -52.45 7.05 1.81
CA PHE A 112 -51.77 7.05 3.11
C PHE A 112 -50.25 7.03 2.95
N LEU A 113 -49.70 6.21 2.05
CA LEU A 113 -48.26 6.19 1.72
C LEU A 113 -47.78 7.53 1.15
N GLU A 114 -48.57 8.13 0.26
CA GLU A 114 -48.31 9.46 -0.33
C GLU A 114 -48.23 10.54 0.76
N MET A 115 -49.06 10.48 1.79
CA MET A 115 -48.96 11.41 2.92
C MET A 115 -47.68 11.25 3.76
N ILE A 116 -47.12 10.04 3.85
CA ILE A 116 -46.04 9.76 4.81
C ILE A 116 -44.65 9.63 4.19
N HIS A 117 -44.54 9.46 2.86
CA HIS A 117 -43.29 9.08 2.19
C HIS A 117 -42.12 10.06 2.44
N VAL A 118 -42.38 11.36 2.50
CA VAL A 118 -41.37 12.40 2.77
C VAL A 118 -40.74 12.25 4.16
N GLY A 119 -41.53 11.78 5.14
CA GLY A 119 -41.15 11.66 6.55
C GLY A 119 -40.54 10.31 6.94
N ILE A 120 -40.36 9.36 6.02
CA ILE A 120 -39.84 8.02 6.33
C ILE A 120 -38.45 8.12 7.00
N THR A 121 -38.38 7.70 8.26
CA THR A 121 -37.16 7.62 9.07
C THR A 121 -37.44 6.86 10.38
N CYS A 122 -36.43 6.47 11.13
CA CYS A 122 -36.57 5.93 12.49
C CYS A 122 -35.77 6.78 13.50
N ARG A 123 -36.21 6.83 14.77
CA ARG A 123 -35.63 7.72 15.80
C ARG A 123 -35.17 6.94 17.05
N GLY A 124 -33.95 6.40 17.01
CA GLY A 124 -33.23 5.89 18.18
C GLY A 124 -33.83 4.64 18.82
N LYS A 125 -34.53 3.80 18.05
CA LYS A 125 -35.18 2.57 18.51
C LYS A 125 -34.67 1.35 17.73
N PRO A 126 -34.79 0.12 18.25
CA PRO A 126 -34.35 -1.10 17.55
C PRO A 126 -35.03 -1.33 16.19
N GLU A 127 -36.11 -0.60 15.88
CA GLU A 127 -36.79 -0.70 14.59
C GLU A 127 -36.01 -0.04 13.42
N GLU A 128 -34.90 0.67 13.70
CA GLU A 128 -33.97 1.16 12.66
C GLU A 128 -33.45 0.01 11.78
N ASP A 129 -33.14 -1.12 12.40
CA ASP A 129 -32.68 -2.35 11.71
C ASP A 129 -33.75 -2.90 10.75
N LEU A 130 -35.04 -2.64 11.03
CA LEU A 130 -36.17 -3.17 10.27
C LEU A 130 -36.57 -2.26 9.10
N LEU A 131 -36.15 -0.99 9.11
CA LEU A 131 -36.60 -0.01 8.12
C LEU A 131 -36.13 -0.35 6.71
N ALA A 132 -34.89 -0.84 6.56
CA ALA A 132 -34.34 -1.22 5.24
C ALA A 132 -35.20 -2.32 4.60
N ALA A 133 -35.49 -3.39 5.34
CA ALA A 133 -36.36 -4.47 4.89
C ALA A 133 -37.81 -4.01 4.64
N ALA A 134 -38.31 -3.07 5.45
CA ALA A 134 -39.64 -2.48 5.28
C ALA A 134 -39.76 -1.69 3.97
N CYS A 135 -38.76 -0.86 3.64
CA CYS A 135 -38.69 -0.13 2.37
C CYS A 135 -38.67 -1.09 1.18
N LEU A 136 -37.87 -2.15 1.24
CA LEU A 136 -37.80 -3.16 0.17
C LEU A 136 -39.14 -3.87 -0.03
N SER A 137 -39.82 -4.22 1.06
CA SER A 137 -41.13 -4.87 1.02
C SER A 137 -42.22 -3.98 0.43
N ILE A 138 -42.18 -2.67 0.72
CA ILE A 138 -43.10 -1.70 0.13
C ILE A 138 -42.87 -1.50 -1.35
N VAL A 139 -41.61 -1.42 -1.79
CA VAL A 139 -41.30 -1.35 -3.23
C VAL A 139 -41.86 -2.57 -3.96
N HIS A 140 -41.69 -3.77 -3.39
CA HIS A 140 -42.27 -4.98 -3.95
C HIS A 140 -43.81 -4.91 -4.02
N TRP A 141 -44.46 -4.43 -2.96
CA TRP A 141 -45.92 -4.27 -2.92
C TRP A 141 -46.42 -3.25 -3.96
N LEU A 142 -45.74 -2.11 -4.14
CA LEU A 142 -46.07 -1.13 -5.17
C LEU A 142 -45.96 -1.72 -6.59
N LEU A 143 -44.93 -2.54 -6.85
CA LEU A 143 -44.81 -3.28 -8.11
C LEU A 143 -45.95 -4.29 -8.29
N GLN A 144 -46.39 -4.96 -7.22
CA GLN A 144 -47.55 -5.86 -7.27
C GLN A 144 -48.85 -5.12 -7.58
N CYS A 145 -49.08 -3.96 -6.96
CA CYS A 145 -50.22 -3.09 -7.26
C CYS A 145 -50.23 -2.69 -8.73
N TYR A 146 -49.07 -2.22 -9.24
CA TYR A 146 -48.93 -1.82 -10.63
C TYR A 146 -49.15 -2.99 -11.61
N TYR A 147 -48.54 -4.15 -11.33
CA TYR A 147 -48.70 -5.36 -12.15
C TYR A 147 -50.14 -5.88 -12.16
N TYR A 148 -50.82 -5.85 -11.01
CA TYR A 148 -52.24 -6.22 -10.91
C TYR A 148 -53.10 -5.29 -11.76
N ALA A 149 -52.85 -3.98 -11.68
CA ALA A 149 -53.57 -3.00 -12.46
C ALA A 149 -53.30 -3.16 -13.97
N LEU A 150 -52.07 -3.52 -14.36
CA LEU A 150 -51.71 -3.77 -15.77
C LEU A 150 -52.38 -5.02 -16.36
N THR A 151 -52.56 -6.08 -15.56
CA THR A 151 -53.01 -7.41 -16.05
C THR A 151 -54.48 -7.74 -15.82
N LYS A 152 -55.10 -7.25 -14.73
CA LYS A 152 -56.44 -7.68 -14.30
C LYS A 152 -57.53 -6.62 -14.47
N VAL A 153 -57.17 -5.33 -14.49
CA VAL A 153 -58.13 -4.23 -14.73
C VAL A 153 -58.71 -4.20 -16.15
N PRO A 154 -57.97 -4.58 -17.23
CA PRO A 154 -58.52 -4.63 -18.58
C PRO A 154 -59.61 -5.70 -18.81
N GLN A 155 -59.78 -6.65 -17.89
CA GLN A 155 -60.75 -7.75 -18.01
C GLN A 155 -62.09 -7.49 -17.27
N ALA A 156 -62.26 -6.31 -16.64
CA ALA A 156 -63.47 -5.94 -15.94
C ALA A 156 -64.53 -5.29 -16.88
N PRO A 157 -65.84 -5.49 -16.65
CA PRO A 157 -66.89 -5.01 -17.55
C PRO A 157 -66.91 -3.47 -17.68
N PRO A 158 -67.23 -2.93 -18.88
CA PRO A 158 -67.04 -1.51 -19.25
C PRO A 158 -67.95 -0.48 -18.55
N LEU A 159 -68.78 -0.90 -17.58
CA LEU A 159 -69.80 -0.05 -16.93
C LEU A 159 -69.37 0.51 -15.57
N ALA A 160 -68.18 0.18 -15.06
CA ALA A 160 -67.66 0.75 -13.81
C ALA A 160 -66.56 1.79 -14.12
N PRO A 161 -66.61 3.02 -13.55
CA PRO A 161 -65.51 3.96 -13.63
C PRO A 161 -64.28 3.33 -12.97
N GLN A 162 -63.29 2.97 -13.79
CA GLN A 162 -62.06 2.34 -13.31
C GLN A 162 -61.14 3.44 -12.75
N PRO A 163 -60.56 3.27 -11.55
CA PRO A 163 -59.63 4.25 -11.03
C PRO A 163 -58.32 4.19 -11.82
N SER A 164 -58.07 5.15 -12.71
CA SER A 164 -56.74 5.39 -13.31
C SER A 164 -55.65 5.50 -12.23
N GLU A 165 -56.07 5.94 -11.04
CA GLU A 165 -55.29 6.01 -9.80
C GLU A 165 -54.60 4.69 -9.39
N LEU A 166 -55.13 3.52 -9.76
CA LEU A 166 -54.51 2.22 -9.43
C LEU A 166 -53.22 1.94 -10.22
N MET A 167 -53.00 2.61 -11.36
CA MET A 167 -51.74 2.58 -12.10
C MET A 167 -50.87 3.79 -11.79
N ASP A 168 -51.47 4.98 -11.76
CA ASP A 168 -50.72 6.24 -11.63
C ASP A 168 -50.13 6.42 -10.22
N LYS A 169 -50.87 6.13 -9.14
CA LYS A 169 -50.35 6.31 -7.75
C LYS A 169 -49.16 5.40 -7.42
N PRO A 170 -49.15 4.09 -7.75
CA PRO A 170 -47.96 3.27 -7.52
C PRO A 170 -46.74 3.73 -8.33
N ALA A 171 -46.94 4.15 -9.59
CA ALA A 171 -45.86 4.68 -10.42
C ALA A 171 -45.29 5.99 -9.86
N TYR A 172 -46.17 6.90 -9.41
CA TYR A 172 -45.79 8.13 -8.72
C TYR A 172 -44.97 7.85 -7.44
N LEU A 173 -45.49 7.00 -6.56
CA LEU A 173 -44.82 6.67 -5.30
C LEU A 173 -43.47 5.99 -5.52
N LEU A 174 -43.36 5.08 -6.49
CA LEU A 174 -42.07 4.48 -6.85
C LEU A 174 -41.07 5.53 -7.31
N LYS A 175 -41.52 6.49 -8.14
CA LYS A 175 -40.67 7.60 -8.61
C LYS A 175 -40.21 8.50 -7.45
N GLU A 176 -41.11 8.90 -6.56
CA GLU A 176 -40.78 9.75 -5.40
C GLU A 176 -39.88 9.04 -4.38
N LEU A 177 -40.12 7.75 -4.11
CA LEU A 177 -39.26 6.96 -3.23
C LEU A 177 -37.85 6.83 -3.82
N LEU A 178 -37.72 6.57 -5.12
CA LEU A 178 -36.42 6.43 -5.81
C LEU A 178 -35.74 7.78 -6.12
N ALA A 179 -36.44 8.90 -5.95
CA ALA A 179 -35.84 10.22 -5.98
C ALA A 179 -35.08 10.57 -4.68
N SER A 180 -35.32 9.82 -3.59
CA SER A 180 -34.66 10.02 -2.30
C SER A 180 -33.38 9.21 -2.17
N ASP A 181 -32.23 9.88 -2.08
CA ASP A 181 -30.93 9.24 -1.82
C ASP A 181 -30.94 8.38 -0.55
N PHE A 182 -31.72 8.78 0.46
CA PHE A 182 -31.89 8.02 1.71
C PHE A 182 -32.60 6.69 1.46
N ILE A 183 -33.73 6.70 0.73
CA ILE A 183 -34.48 5.46 0.46
C ILE A 183 -33.67 4.55 -0.45
N CYS A 184 -33.00 5.07 -1.48
CA CYS A 184 -32.13 4.27 -2.34
C CYS A 184 -30.97 3.64 -1.56
N ALA A 185 -30.35 4.36 -0.61
CA ALA A 185 -29.33 3.80 0.28
C ALA A 185 -29.89 2.71 1.20
N MET A 186 -31.12 2.87 1.71
CA MET A 186 -31.81 1.84 2.50
C MET A 186 -32.14 0.59 1.67
N LEU A 187 -32.60 0.76 0.42
CA LEU A 187 -32.84 -0.34 -0.52
C LEU A 187 -31.53 -1.07 -0.87
N TYR A 188 -30.44 -0.34 -1.05
CA TYR A 188 -29.11 -0.91 -1.26
C TYR A 188 -28.68 -1.78 -0.08
N SER A 189 -28.86 -1.32 1.17
CA SER A 189 -28.57 -2.14 2.35
C SER A 189 -29.48 -3.37 2.42
N ALA A 190 -30.79 -3.19 2.15
CA ALA A 190 -31.80 -4.24 2.21
C ALA A 190 -31.57 -5.37 1.21
N LYS A 191 -31.07 -5.06 0.00
CA LYS A 191 -30.81 -6.09 -1.04
C LYS A 191 -29.78 -7.13 -0.58
N HIS A 192 -28.85 -6.72 0.29
CA HIS A 192 -27.83 -7.61 0.87
C HIS A 192 -28.34 -8.38 2.09
N ASP A 193 -29.37 -7.86 2.77
CA ASP A 193 -30.01 -8.50 3.92
C ASP A 193 -31.05 -9.54 3.50
N ASN A 194 -31.91 -9.21 2.53
CA ASN A 194 -32.94 -10.09 1.99
C ASN A 194 -32.78 -10.27 0.47
N LYS A 195 -31.81 -11.12 0.10
CA LYS A 195 -31.47 -11.40 -1.31
C LYS A 195 -32.64 -12.01 -2.09
N ASP A 196 -33.44 -12.87 -1.44
CA ASP A 196 -34.56 -13.54 -2.09
C ASP A 196 -35.65 -12.55 -2.51
N LEU A 197 -36.04 -11.63 -1.61
CA LEU A 197 -37.01 -10.60 -1.93
C LEU A 197 -36.52 -9.68 -3.06
N TYR A 198 -35.23 -9.35 -3.08
CA TYR A 198 -34.66 -8.56 -4.17
C TYR A 198 -34.72 -9.29 -5.53
N ILE A 199 -34.44 -10.60 -5.56
CA ILE A 199 -34.60 -11.41 -6.78
C ILE A 199 -36.05 -11.39 -7.26
N TYR A 200 -37.04 -11.45 -6.37
CA TYR A 200 -38.46 -11.32 -6.74
C TYR A 200 -38.78 -9.93 -7.31
N ILE A 201 -38.22 -8.86 -6.75
CA ILE A 201 -38.38 -7.49 -7.29
C ILE A 201 -37.84 -7.40 -8.71
N VAL A 202 -36.62 -7.88 -8.96
CA VAL A 202 -36.02 -7.86 -10.31
C VAL A 202 -36.85 -8.66 -11.31
N LYS A 203 -37.34 -9.84 -10.92
CA LYS A 203 -38.26 -10.64 -11.75
C LYS A 203 -39.56 -9.88 -12.05
N LYS A 204 -40.14 -9.21 -11.04
CA LYS A 204 -41.38 -8.42 -11.21
C LYS A 204 -41.17 -7.21 -12.14
N CYS A 205 -40.02 -6.53 -12.08
CA CYS A 205 -39.68 -5.47 -13.03
C CYS A 205 -39.68 -6.01 -14.48
N GLN A 206 -39.03 -7.16 -14.72
CA GLN A 206 -38.99 -7.79 -16.05
C GLN A 206 -40.38 -8.24 -16.53
N GLU A 207 -41.23 -8.74 -15.64
CA GLU A 207 -42.62 -9.10 -15.96
C GLU A 207 -43.43 -7.86 -16.37
N ILE A 208 -43.28 -6.74 -15.65
CA ILE A 208 -43.94 -5.48 -15.97
C ILE A 208 -43.48 -4.96 -17.34
N GLU A 209 -42.17 -4.96 -17.62
CA GLU A 209 -41.64 -4.53 -18.91
C GLU A 209 -42.20 -5.36 -20.08
N LYS A 210 -42.28 -6.69 -19.91
CA LYS A 210 -42.86 -7.59 -20.93
C LYS A 210 -44.34 -7.34 -21.18
N GLU A 211 -45.12 -7.10 -20.12
CA GLU A 211 -46.55 -6.84 -20.25
C GLU A 211 -46.82 -5.44 -20.82
N GLN A 212 -46.01 -4.43 -20.50
CA GLN A 212 -46.09 -3.10 -21.09
C GLN A 212 -45.83 -3.11 -22.61
N GLN A 213 -44.93 -3.96 -23.09
CA GLN A 213 -44.68 -4.13 -24.53
C GLN A 213 -45.87 -4.78 -25.27
N LYS A 214 -46.70 -5.56 -24.58
CA LYS A 214 -47.88 -6.23 -25.16
C LYS A 214 -49.14 -5.37 -25.11
N SER A 215 -49.25 -4.45 -24.14
CA SER A 215 -50.44 -3.63 -23.90
C SER A 215 -50.33 -2.24 -24.53
N ASN A 216 -51.37 -1.76 -25.24
CA ASN A 216 -51.47 -0.36 -25.70
C ASN A 216 -51.88 0.63 -24.59
N ILE A 217 -51.94 0.19 -23.33
CA ILE A 217 -52.36 1.01 -22.18
C ILE A 217 -51.16 1.82 -21.69
N LYS A 218 -51.25 3.15 -21.78
CA LYS A 218 -50.19 4.06 -21.30
C LYS A 218 -50.56 4.62 -19.93
N CYS A 219 -49.72 4.35 -18.93
CA CYS A 219 -49.73 5.10 -17.66
C CYS A 219 -49.34 6.56 -17.94
N SER A 220 -49.94 7.51 -17.22
CA SER A 220 -49.60 8.94 -17.37
C SER A 220 -48.18 9.25 -16.87
N ILE A 221 -47.65 8.39 -15.99
CA ILE A 221 -46.36 8.56 -15.33
C ILE A 221 -45.35 7.55 -15.87
N PRO A 222 -44.19 7.99 -16.40
CA PRO A 222 -43.16 7.07 -16.89
C PRO A 222 -42.53 6.29 -15.72
N ILE A 223 -42.62 4.96 -15.80
CA ILE A 223 -42.08 4.03 -14.78
C ILE A 223 -40.73 3.40 -15.19
N GLU A 224 -40.36 3.48 -16.47
CA GLU A 224 -39.20 2.78 -17.04
C GLU A 224 -37.89 3.08 -16.30
N ASP A 225 -37.64 4.35 -15.96
CA ASP A 225 -36.45 4.76 -15.20
C ASP A 225 -36.43 4.18 -13.78
N SER A 226 -37.61 4.09 -13.14
CA SER A 226 -37.76 3.47 -11.82
C SER A 226 -37.47 1.98 -11.86
N LEU A 227 -37.95 1.26 -12.89
CA LEU A 227 -37.67 -0.16 -13.08
C LEU A 227 -36.17 -0.42 -13.32
N LYS A 228 -35.54 0.35 -14.22
CA LYS A 228 -34.10 0.27 -14.48
C LYS A 228 -33.26 0.53 -13.23
N LYS A 229 -33.61 1.55 -12.44
CA LYS A 229 -32.93 1.85 -11.16
C LYS A 229 -33.06 0.72 -10.14
N LEU A 230 -34.22 0.09 -10.03
CA LEU A 230 -34.43 -1.04 -9.11
C LEU A 230 -33.65 -2.30 -9.53
N CYS A 231 -33.55 -2.56 -10.83
CA CYS A 231 -32.73 -3.63 -11.36
C CYS A 231 -31.23 -3.39 -11.12
N ASN A 232 -30.79 -2.12 -11.10
CA ASN A 232 -29.38 -1.73 -10.99
C ASN A 232 -29.09 -0.90 -9.73
N LEU A 233 -29.46 -1.41 -8.54
CA LEU A 233 -29.18 -0.75 -7.25
C LEU A 233 -27.70 -0.88 -6.87
N GLU A 234 -26.79 -0.19 -7.54
CA GLU A 234 -25.36 -0.14 -7.20
C GLU A 234 -24.97 1.22 -6.62
N ILE A 235 -23.99 1.29 -5.72
CA ILE A 235 -23.58 2.55 -5.07
C ILE A 235 -23.27 3.62 -6.12
N GLU A 236 -22.55 3.25 -7.19
CA GLU A 236 -22.18 4.15 -8.29
C GLU A 236 -23.38 4.70 -9.08
N ASN A 237 -24.45 3.90 -9.18
CA ASN A 237 -25.70 4.26 -9.88
C ASN A 237 -26.71 4.98 -8.97
N ILE A 238 -26.56 4.86 -7.65
CA ILE A 238 -27.50 5.39 -6.65
C ILE A 238 -27.17 6.84 -6.27
N VAL A 239 -25.90 7.25 -6.25
CA VAL A 239 -25.52 8.61 -5.80
C VAL A 239 -24.44 9.24 -6.69
N SER A 240 -24.81 10.30 -7.43
CA SER A 240 -23.91 11.03 -8.34
C SER A 240 -23.03 12.11 -7.67
N LYS A 241 -23.03 12.21 -6.33
CA LYS A 241 -22.54 13.39 -5.59
C LYS A 241 -21.41 13.13 -4.57
N PHE A 242 -20.73 12.00 -4.61
CA PHE A 242 -19.43 11.97 -3.93
C PHE A 242 -18.49 12.83 -4.75
N VAL A 243 -17.76 13.74 -4.08
CA VAL A 243 -16.84 14.69 -4.68
C VAL A 243 -16.05 13.97 -5.77
N LYS A 244 -16.33 14.28 -7.05
CA LYS A 244 -15.42 13.94 -8.14
C LYS A 244 -14.19 14.79 -7.88
N VAL A 245 -13.23 14.23 -7.14
CA VAL A 245 -11.93 14.86 -6.96
C VAL A 245 -11.28 14.82 -8.34
N ASP A 246 -11.02 16.00 -8.91
CA ASP A 246 -10.23 16.11 -10.13
C ASP A 246 -8.90 15.36 -9.92
N ALA A 247 -8.42 14.68 -10.97
CA ALA A 247 -7.20 13.89 -10.88
C ALA A 247 -6.02 14.77 -10.43
N GLU A 248 -5.51 14.55 -9.21
CA GLU A 248 -4.45 15.38 -8.61
C GLU A 248 -3.08 15.10 -9.24
N PRO A 249 -2.25 16.09 -9.60
CA PRO A 249 -0.97 15.87 -10.30
C PRO A 249 -0.10 14.78 -9.65
N ILE A 250 0.06 13.62 -10.31
CA ILE A 250 0.96 12.53 -9.88
C ILE A 250 2.45 12.86 -10.13
N THR A 251 2.68 13.95 -10.87
CA THR A 251 3.96 14.42 -11.40
C THR A 251 5.07 14.50 -10.34
N TYR A 252 4.72 14.83 -9.10
CA TYR A 252 5.67 15.04 -8.00
C TYR A 252 5.92 13.78 -7.16
N CYS A 253 5.15 12.71 -7.36
CA CYS A 253 5.25 11.47 -6.58
C CYS A 253 6.09 10.40 -7.29
N LEU A 254 5.89 10.19 -8.60
CA LEU A 254 6.42 9.00 -9.29
C LEU A 254 7.95 8.98 -9.44
N GLN A 255 8.55 10.09 -9.87
CA GLN A 255 10.02 10.16 -10.00
C GLN A 255 10.72 9.92 -8.66
N PRO A 256 10.33 10.59 -7.57
CA PRO A 256 10.90 10.31 -6.26
C PRO A 256 10.68 8.88 -5.78
N LEU A 257 9.50 8.31 -6.01
CA LEU A 257 9.21 6.95 -5.59
C LEU A 257 10.09 5.94 -6.33
N LEU A 258 10.26 6.09 -7.65
CA LEU A 258 11.15 5.23 -8.43
C LEU A 258 12.61 5.39 -8.00
N ALA A 259 13.05 6.62 -7.66
CA ALA A 259 14.39 6.89 -7.16
C ALA A 259 14.65 6.21 -5.82
N VAL A 260 13.70 6.29 -4.88
CA VAL A 260 13.73 5.62 -3.57
C VAL A 260 13.71 4.10 -3.74
N GLN A 261 12.79 3.56 -4.54
CA GLN A 261 12.66 2.11 -4.75
C GLN A 261 13.93 1.50 -5.36
N ASN A 262 14.52 2.14 -6.38
CA ASN A 262 15.76 1.67 -7.00
C ASN A 262 16.99 1.84 -6.09
N LEU A 263 16.94 2.76 -5.13
CA LEU A 263 18.00 2.90 -4.12
C LEU A 263 17.91 1.77 -3.08
N VAL A 264 16.72 1.53 -2.54
CA VAL A 264 16.49 0.54 -1.46
C VAL A 264 16.57 -0.89 -1.99
N ASN A 265 15.98 -1.16 -3.15
CA ASN A 265 15.99 -2.49 -3.76
C ASN A 265 16.18 -2.39 -5.29
N PRO A 266 17.43 -2.31 -5.78
CA PRO A 266 17.72 -2.16 -7.20
C PRO A 266 17.28 -3.38 -8.04
N SER A 267 17.17 -4.58 -7.45
CA SER A 267 16.74 -5.82 -8.12
C SER A 267 15.25 -6.13 -7.94
N THR A 268 14.42 -5.12 -7.69
CA THR A 268 12.98 -5.28 -7.48
C THR A 268 12.29 -5.99 -8.66
N GLU A 269 11.46 -7.00 -8.35
CA GLU A 269 10.65 -7.71 -9.34
C GLU A 269 9.62 -6.77 -10.00
N THR A 270 9.27 -7.05 -11.26
CA THR A 270 8.33 -6.20 -12.01
C THR A 270 6.98 -6.10 -11.31
N SER A 271 6.46 -7.22 -10.80
CA SER A 271 5.19 -7.33 -10.05
C SER A 271 5.06 -6.34 -8.89
N ILE A 272 6.15 -6.02 -8.18
CA ILE A 272 6.17 -5.06 -7.08
C ILE A 272 5.96 -3.63 -7.60
N TYR A 273 6.62 -3.27 -8.70
CA TYR A 273 6.37 -1.99 -9.38
C TYR A 273 4.93 -1.87 -9.84
N ILE A 274 4.36 -2.95 -10.41
CA ILE A 274 2.96 -2.99 -10.85
C ILE A 274 2.01 -2.72 -9.69
N SER A 275 2.19 -3.41 -8.56
CA SER A 275 1.35 -3.20 -7.38
C SER A 275 1.48 -1.77 -6.81
N GLN A 276 2.69 -1.21 -6.74
CA GLN A 276 2.91 0.16 -6.31
C GLN A 276 2.26 1.18 -7.25
N LEU A 277 2.39 0.99 -8.57
CA LEU A 277 1.81 1.91 -9.56
C LEU A 277 0.28 1.86 -9.56
N HIS A 278 -0.33 0.68 -9.46
CA HIS A 278 -1.79 0.51 -9.27
C HIS A 278 -2.28 1.14 -7.98
N MET A 279 -1.49 1.04 -6.91
CA MET A 279 -1.81 1.73 -5.66
C MET A 279 -1.83 3.24 -5.86
N ILE A 280 -0.80 3.84 -6.46
CA ILE A 280 -0.78 5.30 -6.68
C ILE A 280 -1.90 5.72 -7.63
N GLN A 281 -2.16 4.94 -8.69
CA GLN A 281 -3.28 5.17 -9.59
C GLN A 281 -4.60 5.23 -8.83
N ARG A 282 -4.81 4.34 -7.85
CA ARG A 282 -5.99 4.34 -6.99
C ARG A 282 -6.01 5.54 -6.04
N LEU A 283 -4.90 5.84 -5.38
CA LEU A 283 -4.78 6.96 -4.43
C LEU A 283 -5.04 8.32 -5.10
N LYS A 284 -4.62 8.48 -6.36
CA LYS A 284 -4.68 9.73 -7.13
C LYS A 284 -5.81 9.78 -8.15
N ASN A 285 -6.50 8.66 -8.38
CA ASN A 285 -7.60 8.48 -9.34
C ASN A 285 -7.23 8.83 -10.79
N TYR A 286 -6.17 8.21 -11.32
CA TYR A 286 -5.59 8.50 -12.65
C TYR A 286 -6.06 7.54 -13.76
N SER A 287 -6.09 8.05 -15.00
CA SER A 287 -6.20 7.19 -16.19
C SER A 287 -4.87 6.48 -16.50
N ASN A 288 -4.95 5.32 -17.17
CA ASN A 288 -3.79 4.53 -17.58
C ASN A 288 -2.83 5.33 -18.46
N ALA A 289 -3.34 6.01 -19.49
CA ALA A 289 -2.53 6.84 -20.39
C ALA A 289 -1.70 7.89 -19.64
N ARG A 290 -2.30 8.56 -18.64
CA ARG A 290 -1.59 9.57 -17.86
C ARG A 290 -0.57 8.93 -16.91
N LEU A 291 -0.89 7.80 -16.29
CA LEU A 291 0.05 7.04 -15.47
C LEU A 291 1.27 6.62 -16.29
N TYR A 292 1.06 6.03 -17.48
CA TYR A 292 2.15 5.58 -18.36
C TYR A 292 3.05 6.74 -18.78
N CYS A 293 2.45 7.87 -19.16
CA CYS A 293 3.20 9.09 -19.51
C CYS A 293 4.11 9.53 -18.37
N GLU A 294 3.58 9.56 -17.15
CA GLU A 294 4.32 10.02 -15.97
C GLU A 294 5.40 9.03 -15.51
N VAL A 295 5.19 7.72 -15.68
CA VAL A 295 6.21 6.70 -15.43
C VAL A 295 7.36 6.83 -16.44
N ILE A 296 7.07 7.03 -17.73
CA ILE A 296 8.08 7.27 -18.76
C ILE A 296 8.87 8.55 -18.45
N ARG A 297 8.15 9.65 -18.14
CA ARG A 297 8.74 10.94 -17.77
C ARG A 297 9.66 10.81 -16.54
N ALA A 298 9.22 10.07 -15.52
CA ALA A 298 9.99 9.82 -14.31
C ALA A 298 11.30 9.07 -14.59
N CYS A 299 11.27 8.05 -15.45
CA CYS A 299 12.47 7.31 -15.84
C CYS A 299 13.47 8.21 -16.59
N MET A 300 12.98 9.02 -17.54
CA MET A 300 13.81 9.99 -18.27
C MET A 300 14.44 11.03 -17.33
N MET A 301 13.68 11.54 -16.35
CA MET A 301 14.22 12.46 -15.34
C MET A 301 15.33 11.83 -14.49
N CYS A 302 15.14 10.59 -14.03
CA CYS A 302 16.17 9.88 -13.27
C CYS A 302 17.43 9.64 -14.10
N LEU A 303 17.28 9.25 -15.38
CA LEU A 303 18.41 9.05 -16.29
C LEU A 303 19.19 10.35 -16.54
N HIS A 304 18.48 11.47 -16.75
CA HIS A 304 19.11 12.78 -16.87
C HIS A 304 19.85 13.20 -15.58
N ASP A 305 19.31 12.89 -14.40
CA ASP A 305 19.96 13.24 -13.13
C ASP A 305 21.28 12.50 -12.89
N VAL A 306 21.42 11.28 -13.42
CA VAL A 306 22.62 10.46 -13.25
C VAL A 306 23.61 10.50 -14.40
N THR A 307 23.36 11.28 -15.45
CA THR A 307 24.26 11.39 -16.61
C THR A 307 25.67 11.76 -16.17
N GLY A 308 26.67 10.99 -16.61
CA GLY A 308 28.08 11.16 -16.22
C GLY A 308 28.45 10.63 -14.82
N SER A 309 27.53 9.96 -14.13
CA SER A 309 27.78 9.31 -12.83
C SER A 309 27.87 7.78 -12.97
N LEU A 310 28.39 7.11 -11.93
CA LEU A 310 28.46 5.64 -11.86
C LEU A 310 27.08 4.95 -11.94
N LYS A 311 25.99 5.69 -11.71
CA LYS A 311 24.61 5.15 -11.74
C LYS A 311 23.95 5.27 -13.12
N GLU A 312 24.62 5.87 -14.09
CA GLU A 312 24.10 6.07 -15.45
C GLU A 312 23.74 4.75 -16.13
N SER A 313 24.61 3.73 -16.01
CA SER A 313 24.36 2.39 -16.56
C SER A 313 23.12 1.72 -15.96
N HIS A 314 22.88 1.87 -14.65
CA HIS A 314 21.70 1.32 -13.98
C HIS A 314 20.41 1.97 -14.48
N TRP A 315 20.33 3.30 -14.51
CA TRP A 315 19.11 4.00 -14.94
C TRP A 315 18.87 3.94 -16.43
N GLY A 316 19.93 3.88 -17.23
CA GLY A 316 19.79 3.60 -18.66
C GLY A 316 19.20 2.21 -18.84
N GLY A 317 19.73 1.19 -18.12
CA GLY A 317 19.20 -0.18 -18.17
C GLY A 317 17.74 -0.21 -17.74
N PHE A 318 17.40 0.47 -16.65
CA PHE A 318 16.02 0.57 -16.15
C PHE A 318 15.07 1.19 -17.19
N THR A 319 15.49 2.28 -17.83
CA THR A 319 14.66 3.01 -18.82
C THR A 319 14.47 2.23 -20.12
N VAL A 320 15.50 1.49 -20.56
CA VAL A 320 15.48 0.79 -21.86
C VAL A 320 14.93 -0.63 -21.73
N LEU A 321 15.26 -1.35 -20.64
CA LEU A 321 14.92 -2.77 -20.48
C LEU A 321 13.78 -3.00 -19.48
N LYS A 322 13.77 -2.34 -18.31
CA LYS A 322 12.72 -2.56 -17.28
C LYS A 322 11.39 -1.92 -17.68
N LEU A 323 11.45 -0.66 -18.09
CA LEU A 323 10.26 0.16 -18.34
C LEU A 323 9.31 -0.48 -19.37
N PRO A 324 9.77 -1.03 -20.52
CA PRO A 324 8.89 -1.76 -21.43
C PRO A 324 8.17 -2.94 -20.77
N GLN A 325 8.84 -3.70 -19.91
CA GLN A 325 8.23 -4.83 -19.18
C GLN A 325 7.20 -4.35 -18.15
N ILE A 326 7.49 -3.25 -17.44
CA ILE A 326 6.53 -2.62 -16.51
C ILE A 326 5.27 -2.18 -17.27
N LEU A 327 5.42 -1.48 -18.40
CA LEU A 327 4.27 -1.03 -19.20
C LEU A 327 3.48 -2.22 -19.79
N LYS A 328 4.18 -3.29 -20.19
CA LYS A 328 3.55 -4.52 -20.70
C LYS A 328 2.68 -5.17 -19.63
N GLU A 329 3.21 -5.37 -18.43
CA GLU A 329 2.49 -6.02 -17.33
C GLU A 329 1.37 -5.11 -16.77
N LEU A 330 1.57 -3.78 -16.75
CA LEU A 330 0.48 -2.83 -16.45
C LEU A 330 -0.66 -2.96 -17.44
N HIS A 331 -0.36 -2.95 -18.75
CA HIS A 331 -1.40 -3.09 -19.77
C HIS A 331 -2.09 -4.46 -19.71
N ALA A 332 -1.33 -5.54 -19.54
CA ALA A 332 -1.90 -6.88 -19.38
C ALA A 332 -2.87 -6.95 -18.19
N SER A 333 -2.57 -6.28 -17.07
CA SER A 333 -3.46 -6.24 -15.90
C SER A 333 -4.79 -5.50 -16.12
N THR A 334 -4.92 -4.73 -17.21
CA THR A 334 -6.16 -4.02 -17.59
C THR A 334 -7.05 -4.84 -18.52
N LEU A 335 -6.50 -5.88 -19.17
CA LEU A 335 -7.21 -6.79 -20.04
C LEU A 335 -7.76 -7.93 -19.18
N ASN A 336 -9.07 -7.99 -18.98
CA ASN A 336 -9.74 -8.92 -18.06
C ASN A 336 -9.73 -10.39 -18.55
N GLY A 337 -8.55 -11.00 -18.73
CA GLY A 337 -8.38 -12.42 -19.07
C GLY A 337 -8.73 -12.81 -20.52
N GLU A 338 -8.93 -11.84 -21.42
CA GLU A 338 -8.97 -12.10 -22.86
C GLU A 338 -7.54 -12.17 -23.39
N ASN A 339 -7.18 -13.34 -23.95
CA ASN A 339 -5.94 -13.72 -24.64
C ASN A 339 -4.75 -12.75 -24.57
N ASP A 340 -3.60 -13.24 -24.07
CA ASP A 340 -2.27 -12.59 -23.96
C ASP A 340 -1.68 -11.97 -25.26
N SER A 341 -2.43 -11.92 -26.37
CA SER A 341 -2.02 -11.37 -27.65
C SER A 341 -2.84 -10.13 -28.03
N PHE A 342 -2.49 -8.97 -27.46
CA PHE A 342 -2.88 -7.67 -28.02
C PHE A 342 -1.89 -7.25 -29.12
N GLU A 343 -2.39 -6.57 -30.16
CA GLU A 343 -1.57 -6.08 -31.27
C GLU A 343 -0.84 -4.77 -30.93
N TYR A 344 -1.49 -3.91 -30.13
CA TYR A 344 -0.94 -2.66 -29.59
C TYR A 344 -1.79 -2.17 -28.40
N SER A 345 -1.27 -1.19 -27.66
CA SER A 345 -1.96 -0.55 -26.52
C SER A 345 -2.33 0.90 -26.83
N GLN A 346 -3.63 1.21 -26.86
CA GLN A 346 -4.10 2.59 -27.08
C GLN A 346 -3.66 3.54 -25.96
N ASP A 347 -3.70 3.08 -24.70
CA ASP A 347 -3.26 3.86 -23.54
C ASP A 347 -1.78 4.28 -23.66
N VAL A 348 -0.93 3.44 -24.25
CA VAL A 348 0.50 3.76 -24.49
C VAL A 348 0.63 4.84 -25.57
N LEU A 349 -0.15 4.79 -26.65
CA LEU A 349 -0.11 5.81 -27.70
C LEU A 349 -0.54 7.18 -27.14
N ASP A 350 -1.65 7.20 -26.40
CA ASP A 350 -2.15 8.41 -25.74
C ASP A 350 -1.14 8.96 -24.72
N ALA A 351 -0.39 8.07 -24.05
CA ALA A 351 0.70 8.46 -23.16
C ALA A 351 1.86 9.17 -23.88
N PHE A 352 2.24 8.70 -25.07
CA PHE A 352 3.27 9.36 -25.89
C PHE A 352 2.79 10.71 -26.44
N GLU A 353 1.51 10.83 -26.82
CA GLU A 353 0.91 12.11 -27.21
C GLU A 353 0.96 13.14 -26.07
N LEU A 354 0.76 12.70 -24.83
CA LEU A 354 0.98 13.54 -23.65
C LEU A 354 2.46 13.84 -23.41
N LEU A 355 3.35 12.86 -23.61
CA LEU A 355 4.79 12.98 -23.38
C LEU A 355 5.43 14.01 -24.32
N LEU A 356 4.99 14.07 -25.58
CA LEU A 356 5.47 15.01 -26.59
C LEU A 356 5.29 16.49 -26.19
N ARG A 357 4.42 16.78 -25.22
CA ARG A 357 4.26 18.14 -24.66
C ARG A 357 5.44 18.59 -23.78
N TYR A 358 6.27 17.66 -23.30
CA TYR A 358 7.43 17.94 -22.44
C TYR A 358 8.72 18.17 -23.24
N THR A 359 8.69 19.10 -24.21
CA THR A 359 9.83 19.34 -25.13
C THR A 359 11.17 19.59 -24.43
N PRO A 360 11.30 20.37 -23.33
CA PRO A 360 12.62 20.64 -22.74
C PRO A 360 13.27 19.41 -22.12
N LEU A 361 12.47 18.45 -21.63
CA LEU A 361 12.98 17.18 -21.12
C LEU A 361 13.45 16.31 -22.30
N LEU A 362 12.63 16.20 -23.34
CA LEU A 362 12.95 15.41 -24.53
C LEU A 362 14.20 15.93 -25.25
N ASP A 363 14.37 17.25 -25.35
CA ASP A 363 15.57 17.85 -25.97
C ASP A 363 16.85 17.47 -25.21
N LYS A 364 16.80 17.44 -23.87
CA LYS A 364 17.91 16.97 -23.04
C LYS A 364 18.16 15.47 -23.19
N MET A 365 17.09 14.68 -23.25
CA MET A 365 17.20 13.24 -23.47
C MET A 365 17.77 12.90 -24.84
N ASP A 366 17.45 13.68 -25.87
CA ASP A 366 17.97 13.47 -27.21
C ASP A 366 19.49 13.73 -27.28
N ILE A 367 19.99 14.67 -26.47
CA ILE A 367 21.45 14.88 -26.28
C ILE A 367 22.09 13.66 -25.60
N ILE A 368 21.51 13.18 -24.50
CA ILE A 368 22.03 12.03 -23.72
C ILE A 368 22.04 10.74 -24.57
N CYS A 369 20.97 10.52 -25.32
CA CYS A 369 20.81 9.35 -26.18
C CYS A 369 21.53 9.49 -27.53
N ALA A 370 22.10 10.66 -27.85
CA ALA A 370 22.66 10.99 -29.17
C ALA A 370 21.70 10.69 -30.34
N GLY A 371 20.43 11.04 -30.19
CA GLY A 371 19.38 10.80 -31.20
C GLY A 371 17.96 10.89 -30.65
N ASN A 372 16.96 10.51 -31.44
CA ASN A 372 15.54 10.60 -31.07
C ASN A 372 15.20 9.63 -29.91
N SER A 373 15.18 10.14 -28.68
CA SER A 373 14.91 9.37 -27.46
C SER A 373 13.51 8.75 -27.45
N VAL A 374 12.52 9.41 -28.05
CA VAL A 374 11.16 8.90 -28.21
C VAL A 374 11.15 7.70 -29.14
N GLN A 375 11.77 7.82 -30.31
CA GLN A 375 11.89 6.71 -31.26
C GLN A 375 12.61 5.51 -30.64
N PHE A 376 13.67 5.76 -29.87
CA PHE A 376 14.42 4.68 -29.21
C PHE A 376 13.56 3.90 -28.22
N LEU A 377 12.75 4.58 -27.40
CA LEU A 377 11.86 3.89 -26.47
C LEU A 377 10.72 3.15 -27.21
N LEU A 378 10.15 3.76 -28.26
CA LEU A 378 9.11 3.12 -29.07
C LEU A 378 9.60 1.83 -29.73
N ASN A 379 10.85 1.78 -30.20
CA ASN A 379 11.45 0.56 -30.76
C ASN A 379 11.52 -0.57 -29.72
N GLU A 380 11.80 -0.27 -28.46
CA GLU A 380 11.81 -1.27 -27.39
C GLU A 380 10.38 -1.71 -27.00
N LEU A 381 9.41 -0.79 -27.05
CA LEU A 381 7.99 -1.11 -26.83
C LEU A 381 7.41 -1.96 -27.96
N GLN A 382 7.91 -1.81 -29.18
CA GLN A 382 7.55 -2.67 -30.32
C GLN A 382 7.97 -4.13 -30.07
N LYS A 383 9.13 -4.38 -29.43
CA LYS A 383 9.58 -5.76 -29.09
C LYS A 383 8.67 -6.48 -28.10
N VAL A 384 7.91 -5.73 -27.29
CA VAL A 384 6.95 -6.27 -26.32
C VAL A 384 5.50 -6.18 -26.81
N ASN A 385 5.27 -5.90 -28.09
CA ASN A 385 3.97 -5.79 -28.77
C ASN A 385 3.05 -4.69 -28.20
N LEU A 386 3.60 -3.62 -27.63
CA LEU A 386 2.79 -2.48 -27.15
C LEU A 386 2.50 -1.44 -28.24
N VAL A 387 3.31 -1.40 -29.30
CA VAL A 387 3.21 -0.44 -30.41
C VAL A 387 3.56 -1.14 -31.73
N THR A 388 2.88 -0.77 -32.82
CA THR A 388 3.19 -1.28 -34.17
C THR A 388 4.24 -0.42 -34.88
N GLU A 389 4.91 -0.97 -35.90
CA GLU A 389 5.91 -0.24 -36.70
C GLU A 389 5.34 1.07 -37.31
N LYS A 390 4.09 1.04 -37.80
CA LYS A 390 3.41 2.21 -38.36
C LYS A 390 3.27 3.33 -37.33
N GLN A 391 2.86 2.98 -36.11
CA GLN A 391 2.68 3.94 -35.01
C GLN A 391 4.02 4.49 -34.53
N THR A 392 5.07 3.65 -34.47
CA THR A 392 6.43 4.07 -34.13
C THR A 392 6.92 5.17 -35.08
N ILE A 393 6.75 4.98 -36.39
CA ILE A 393 7.14 5.98 -37.41
C ILE A 393 6.31 7.26 -37.25
N GLN A 394 4.99 7.13 -37.08
CA GLN A 394 4.09 8.28 -36.95
C GLN A 394 4.43 9.17 -35.76
N ILE A 395 4.64 8.59 -34.57
CA ILE A 395 4.96 9.36 -33.35
C ILE A 395 6.38 9.93 -33.43
N SER A 396 7.35 9.17 -33.94
CA SER A 396 8.75 9.61 -34.04
C SER A 396 8.91 10.80 -34.98
N SER A 397 8.17 10.83 -36.10
CA SER A 397 8.21 11.91 -37.09
C SER A 397 7.90 13.29 -36.51
N ARG A 398 7.18 13.37 -35.39
CA ARG A 398 6.85 14.62 -34.70
C ARG A 398 8.05 15.25 -33.99
N ARG A 399 9.15 14.52 -33.83
CA ARG A 399 10.41 15.00 -33.24
C ARG A 399 11.52 15.23 -34.27
N ASP A 400 11.41 14.68 -35.48
CA ASP A 400 12.50 14.65 -36.47
C ASP A 400 12.95 16.04 -36.96
N GLY A 401 12.05 17.03 -37.01
CA GLY A 401 12.38 18.40 -37.43
C GLY A 401 13.30 19.19 -36.49
N LEU A 402 13.58 18.68 -35.29
CA LEU A 402 14.32 19.38 -34.22
C LEU A 402 15.72 18.80 -33.93
N LEU A 403 16.12 17.72 -34.61
CA LEU A 403 17.33 16.92 -34.31
C LEU A 403 18.56 17.28 -35.16
N THR A 404 18.44 18.22 -36.10
CA THR A 404 19.50 18.66 -37.04
C THR A 404 20.84 19.05 -36.38
N PRO A 405 20.89 19.60 -35.14
CA PRO A 405 22.15 19.89 -34.45
C PRO A 405 22.86 18.68 -33.82
N LEU A 406 22.17 17.54 -33.64
CA LEU A 406 22.66 16.39 -32.85
C LEU A 406 23.54 15.41 -33.63
N GLN A 407 23.67 15.56 -34.96
CA GLN A 407 24.53 14.74 -35.82
C GLN A 407 26.04 14.85 -35.47
N LYS A 408 26.42 15.74 -34.56
CA LYS A 408 27.81 15.89 -34.06
C LYS A 408 28.17 14.96 -32.90
N PHE A 409 27.20 14.25 -32.31
CA PHE A 409 27.45 13.33 -31.20
C PHE A 409 27.78 11.92 -31.72
N ASP A 410 28.73 11.27 -31.05
CA ASP A 410 29.17 9.90 -31.36
C ASP A 410 28.12 8.88 -30.88
N PRO A 411 27.33 8.26 -31.78
CA PRO A 411 26.24 7.35 -31.40
C PRO A 411 26.74 6.05 -30.75
N GLU A 412 28.03 5.70 -30.92
CA GLU A 412 28.62 4.50 -30.32
C GLU A 412 28.82 4.63 -28.79
N LYS A 413 28.95 5.86 -28.30
CA LYS A 413 29.13 6.17 -26.87
C LYS A 413 27.81 6.47 -26.15
N SER A 414 26.70 6.50 -26.88
CA SER A 414 25.37 6.68 -26.29
C SER A 414 25.08 5.59 -25.26
N ILE A 415 24.55 5.99 -24.11
CA ILE A 415 24.17 5.08 -23.02
C ILE A 415 23.26 3.94 -23.52
N ARG A 416 22.38 4.23 -24.49
CA ARG A 416 21.54 3.23 -25.16
C ARG A 416 22.37 2.15 -25.84
N THR A 417 23.28 2.55 -26.74
CA THR A 417 24.10 1.63 -27.53
C THR A 417 24.96 0.74 -26.64
N VAL A 418 25.47 1.33 -25.55
CA VAL A 418 26.26 0.63 -24.53
C VAL A 418 25.41 -0.43 -23.82
N ILE A 419 24.20 -0.11 -23.38
CA ILE A 419 23.29 -1.07 -22.70
C ILE A 419 22.83 -2.18 -23.64
N MET A 420 22.42 -1.84 -24.86
CA MET A 420 21.95 -2.81 -25.84
C MET A 420 23.06 -3.79 -26.28
N ARG A 421 24.34 -3.38 -26.22
CA ARG A 421 25.48 -4.28 -26.43
C ARG A 421 25.73 -5.18 -25.21
N ALA A 422 25.45 -4.71 -23.99
CA ALA A 422 25.70 -5.46 -22.76
C ALA A 422 24.70 -6.58 -22.48
N GLU A 423 23.45 -6.44 -22.90
CA GLU A 423 22.42 -7.49 -22.77
C GLU A 423 22.83 -8.83 -23.42
N PRO A 424 23.20 -8.89 -24.71
CA PRO A 424 23.67 -10.13 -25.31
C PRO A 424 25.01 -10.61 -24.74
N THR A 425 25.89 -9.70 -24.31
CA THR A 425 27.14 -10.07 -23.62
C THR A 425 26.86 -10.77 -22.29
N LEU A 426 25.92 -10.27 -21.48
CA LEU A 426 25.49 -10.93 -20.24
C LEU A 426 24.86 -12.28 -20.53
N ALA A 427 23.98 -12.38 -21.53
CA ALA A 427 23.35 -13.65 -21.91
C ALA A 427 24.39 -14.69 -22.36
N GLY A 428 25.36 -14.28 -23.19
CA GLY A 428 26.48 -15.10 -23.61
C GLY A 428 27.35 -15.54 -22.43
N PHE A 429 27.67 -14.61 -21.52
CA PHE A 429 28.46 -14.90 -20.33
C PHE A 429 27.76 -15.88 -19.38
N LEU A 430 26.47 -15.67 -19.12
CA LEU A 430 25.63 -16.60 -18.35
C LEU A 430 25.56 -17.98 -18.99
N LYS A 431 25.54 -18.07 -20.33
CA LYS A 431 25.58 -19.34 -21.07
C LYS A 431 26.93 -20.02 -20.91
N THR A 432 28.04 -19.28 -21.00
CA THR A 432 29.40 -19.81 -20.76
C THR A 432 29.55 -20.31 -19.33
N LEU A 433 28.99 -19.59 -18.35
CA LEU A 433 28.96 -20.06 -16.96
C LEU A 433 28.08 -21.32 -16.77
N ASN A 434 27.20 -21.67 -17.70
CA ASN A 434 26.46 -22.94 -17.63
C ASN A 434 27.18 -24.12 -18.29
N ALA A 435 28.29 -23.88 -19.00
CA ALA A 435 29.00 -24.93 -19.72
C ALA A 435 29.92 -25.76 -18.80
N GLU A 436 30.31 -26.95 -19.26
CA GLU A 436 31.17 -27.87 -18.50
C GLU A 436 32.51 -27.23 -18.11
N TYR A 437 32.74 -27.09 -16.80
CA TYR A 437 33.92 -26.45 -16.19
C TYR A 437 35.25 -26.90 -16.81
N THR A 438 35.41 -28.19 -17.09
CA THR A 438 36.67 -28.78 -17.57
C THR A 438 37.05 -28.31 -18.98
N LYS A 439 36.10 -27.89 -19.82
CA LYS A 439 36.35 -27.52 -21.22
C LYS A 439 36.57 -26.01 -21.45
N ILE A 440 36.12 -25.15 -20.53
CA ILE A 440 35.97 -23.71 -20.77
C ILE A 440 36.94 -22.79 -20.00
N GLN A 441 37.88 -23.32 -19.21
CA GLN A 441 38.71 -22.53 -18.28
C GLN A 441 39.47 -21.36 -18.93
N ASP A 442 40.18 -21.62 -20.03
CA ASP A 442 41.00 -20.58 -20.70
C ASP A 442 40.14 -19.53 -21.41
N ALA A 443 39.04 -19.97 -22.04
CA ALA A 443 38.06 -19.09 -22.65
C ALA A 443 37.37 -18.21 -21.59
N LEU A 444 37.03 -18.77 -20.43
CA LEU A 444 36.41 -18.04 -19.32
C LEU A 444 37.38 -17.03 -18.71
N LEU A 445 38.65 -17.41 -18.55
CA LEU A 445 39.68 -16.49 -18.04
C LEU A 445 39.85 -15.30 -18.99
N SER A 446 39.88 -15.55 -20.30
CA SER A 446 39.90 -14.49 -21.32
C SER A 446 38.67 -13.57 -21.22
N ILE A 447 37.48 -14.14 -21.00
CA ILE A 447 36.25 -13.34 -20.84
C ILE A 447 36.30 -12.51 -19.54
N PHE A 448 36.75 -13.08 -18.43
CA PHE A 448 36.91 -12.35 -17.17
C PHE A 448 37.84 -11.15 -17.32
N PHE A 449 38.95 -11.31 -18.03
CA PHE A 449 39.85 -10.20 -18.34
C PHE A 449 39.18 -9.10 -19.18
N GLN A 450 38.43 -9.49 -20.20
CA GLN A 450 37.68 -8.53 -21.02
C GLN A 450 36.60 -7.80 -20.21
N VAL A 451 35.91 -8.51 -19.32
CA VAL A 451 34.87 -7.97 -18.43
C VAL A 451 35.43 -6.98 -17.42
N LEU A 452 36.61 -7.23 -16.89
CA LEU A 452 37.30 -6.33 -15.96
C LEU A 452 37.88 -5.08 -16.63
N THR A 453 37.92 -5.03 -17.96
CA THR A 453 38.46 -3.88 -18.70
C THR A 453 37.40 -2.78 -18.81
N GLY A 454 37.71 -1.59 -18.28
CA GLY A 454 36.79 -0.44 -18.32
C GLY A 454 35.47 -0.68 -17.55
N ASN A 455 34.36 -0.13 -18.06
CA ASN A 455 33.06 -0.16 -17.35
C ASN A 455 32.20 -1.40 -17.68
N SER A 456 32.76 -2.42 -18.35
CA SER A 456 31.99 -3.58 -18.84
C SER A 456 31.35 -4.39 -17.70
N PHE A 457 32.09 -4.60 -16.60
CA PHE A 457 31.57 -5.31 -15.43
C PHE A 457 30.40 -4.58 -14.76
N GLU A 458 30.52 -3.26 -14.52
CA GLU A 458 29.45 -2.43 -13.93
C GLU A 458 28.20 -2.41 -14.82
N LEU A 459 28.40 -2.37 -16.14
CA LEU A 459 27.33 -2.39 -17.11
C LEU A 459 26.59 -3.74 -17.14
N MET A 460 27.31 -4.86 -17.12
CA MET A 460 26.69 -6.19 -17.00
C MET A 460 25.93 -6.36 -15.68
N LEU A 461 26.47 -5.86 -14.57
CA LEU A 461 25.77 -5.86 -13.28
C LEU A 461 24.50 -5.02 -13.34
N SER A 462 24.55 -3.86 -13.98
CA SER A 462 23.38 -2.99 -14.19
C SER A 462 22.29 -3.71 -14.98
N VAL A 463 22.64 -4.37 -16.09
CA VAL A 463 21.68 -5.16 -16.88
C VAL A 463 21.15 -6.35 -16.09
N ALA A 464 22.02 -7.13 -15.43
CA ALA A 464 21.60 -8.29 -14.63
C ALA A 464 20.65 -7.90 -13.49
N THR A 465 20.90 -6.74 -12.88
CA THR A 465 20.06 -6.16 -11.82
C THR A 465 18.67 -5.82 -12.36
N VAL A 466 18.61 -5.09 -13.47
CA VAL A 466 17.36 -4.64 -14.08
C VAL A 466 16.52 -5.81 -14.62
N GLU A 467 17.17 -6.79 -15.26
CA GLU A 467 16.49 -7.99 -15.77
C GLU A 467 16.07 -8.98 -14.68
N GLY A 468 16.43 -8.75 -13.41
CA GLY A 468 16.16 -9.69 -12.32
C GLY A 468 17.01 -10.98 -12.37
N LYS A 469 18.12 -10.96 -13.13
CA LYS A 469 19.05 -12.10 -13.29
C LYS A 469 20.25 -12.03 -12.34
N LEU A 470 20.33 -11.03 -11.45
CA LEU A 470 21.47 -10.83 -10.55
C LEU A 470 21.74 -12.04 -9.64
N LYS A 471 20.71 -12.61 -8.99
CA LYS A 471 20.86 -13.82 -8.15
C LYS A 471 21.38 -15.02 -8.96
N ILE A 472 20.87 -15.20 -10.18
CA ILE A 472 21.33 -16.26 -11.10
C ILE A 472 22.79 -16.05 -11.46
N PHE A 473 23.17 -14.81 -11.76
CA PHE A 473 24.55 -14.45 -12.08
C PHE A 473 25.50 -14.76 -10.91
N VAL A 474 25.13 -14.37 -9.69
CA VAL A 474 25.91 -14.60 -8.47
C VAL A 474 25.99 -16.08 -8.11
N SER A 475 24.88 -16.81 -8.10
CA SER A 475 24.85 -18.26 -7.82
C SER A 475 25.73 -19.05 -8.80
N ARG A 476 25.73 -18.68 -10.10
CA ARG A 476 26.65 -19.28 -11.08
C ARG A 476 28.10 -18.92 -10.80
N LEU A 477 28.40 -17.66 -10.49
CA LEU A 477 29.76 -17.22 -10.19
C LEU A 477 30.33 -17.89 -8.92
N ILE A 478 29.49 -18.08 -7.89
CA ILE A 478 29.84 -18.84 -6.66
C ILE A 478 30.19 -20.28 -7.02
N LYS A 479 29.38 -20.96 -7.85
CA LYS A 479 29.67 -22.33 -8.30
C LYS A 479 31.04 -22.42 -8.98
N PHE A 480 31.42 -21.45 -9.83
CA PHE A 480 32.77 -21.43 -10.43
C PHE A 480 33.88 -21.18 -9.44
N ASN A 481 33.66 -20.27 -8.49
CA ASN A 481 34.64 -19.99 -7.45
C ASN A 481 34.92 -21.26 -6.63
N GLU A 482 33.87 -22.01 -6.27
CA GLU A 482 33.99 -23.31 -5.58
C GLU A 482 34.77 -24.34 -6.42
N PHE A 483 34.47 -24.48 -7.71
CA PHE A 483 35.21 -25.41 -8.58
C PHE A 483 36.70 -25.03 -8.72
N SER A 484 37.05 -23.76 -8.53
CA SER A 484 38.43 -23.26 -8.63
C SER A 484 39.17 -23.27 -7.28
N LYS A 485 38.52 -23.73 -6.20
CA LYS A 485 39.02 -23.73 -4.82
C LYS A 485 40.05 -24.81 -4.52
N GLN A 486 39.91 -26.01 -5.11
CA GLN A 486 40.78 -27.16 -4.86
C GLN A 486 41.52 -27.62 -6.14
N VAL A 487 42.81 -27.91 -6.00
CA VAL A 487 43.62 -28.51 -7.08
C VAL A 487 43.47 -30.03 -7.04
N GLY A 488 42.41 -30.56 -7.66
CA GLY A 488 42.36 -31.97 -8.02
C GLY A 488 43.21 -32.23 -9.28
N GLU A 489 43.88 -33.38 -9.35
CA GLU A 489 44.58 -33.89 -10.54
C GLU A 489 43.59 -34.09 -11.71
N VAL A 490 43.22 -33.00 -12.37
CA VAL A 490 42.55 -33.05 -13.68
C VAL A 490 43.66 -33.02 -14.73
N PRO A 491 43.85 -34.08 -15.53
CA PRO A 491 44.97 -34.18 -16.46
C PRO A 491 44.94 -33.04 -17.50
N GLY A 492 46.06 -32.34 -17.67
CA GLY A 492 46.34 -31.53 -18.87
C GLY A 492 46.14 -30.00 -18.81
N LYS A 493 46.04 -29.33 -17.65
CA LYS A 493 45.90 -27.85 -17.58
C LYS A 493 46.74 -27.17 -16.50
N THR A 494 47.11 -25.91 -16.74
CA THR A 494 48.05 -25.10 -15.93
C THR A 494 47.45 -24.67 -14.57
N PRO A 495 48.16 -24.88 -13.44
CA PRO A 495 47.72 -24.47 -12.09
C PRO A 495 47.53 -22.95 -11.97
N THR A 496 48.27 -22.17 -12.77
CA THR A 496 48.19 -20.70 -12.86
C THR A 496 46.84 -20.19 -13.38
N THR A 497 46.23 -20.84 -14.36
CA THR A 497 44.91 -20.45 -14.90
C THR A 497 43.81 -20.57 -13.84
N ARG A 498 43.82 -21.65 -13.05
CA ARG A 498 42.84 -21.88 -11.98
C ARG A 498 42.98 -20.90 -10.83
N ALA A 499 44.22 -20.59 -10.45
CA ALA A 499 44.53 -19.57 -9.45
C ALA A 499 43.94 -18.20 -9.83
N LEU A 500 44.11 -17.79 -11.10
CA LEU A 500 43.56 -16.54 -11.61
C LEU A 500 42.03 -16.55 -11.69
N LEU A 501 41.42 -17.68 -12.09
CA LEU A 501 39.96 -17.83 -12.09
C LEU A 501 39.37 -17.70 -10.68
N PHE A 502 39.99 -18.33 -9.67
CA PHE A 502 39.58 -18.19 -8.27
C PHE A 502 39.72 -16.74 -7.81
N GLU A 503 40.88 -16.12 -8.03
CA GLU A 503 41.15 -14.73 -7.64
C GLU A 503 40.12 -13.76 -8.22
N ILE A 504 39.92 -13.77 -9.54
CA ILE A 504 39.03 -12.82 -10.22
C ILE A 504 37.57 -13.05 -9.79
N SER A 505 37.10 -14.29 -9.76
CA SER A 505 35.73 -14.60 -9.32
C SER A 505 35.49 -14.21 -7.86
N PHE A 506 36.46 -14.43 -6.96
CA PHE A 506 36.39 -14.01 -5.56
C PHE A 506 36.28 -12.48 -5.42
N LEU A 507 37.10 -11.73 -6.15
CA LEU A 507 37.03 -10.26 -6.15
C LEU A 507 35.70 -9.77 -6.72
N MET A 508 35.21 -10.38 -7.82
CA MET A 508 33.92 -10.01 -8.44
C MET A 508 32.78 -10.22 -7.45
N LEU A 509 32.76 -11.36 -6.76
CA LEU A 509 31.77 -11.66 -5.74
C LEU A 509 31.85 -10.69 -4.55
N CYS A 510 33.06 -10.35 -4.07
CA CYS A 510 33.25 -9.34 -3.01
C CYS A 510 32.66 -7.99 -3.42
N SER A 511 32.96 -7.52 -4.64
CA SER A 511 32.46 -6.25 -5.16
C SER A 511 30.94 -6.23 -5.29
N ILE A 512 30.34 -7.33 -5.76
CA ILE A 512 28.87 -7.48 -5.85
C ILE A 512 28.23 -7.44 -4.46
N VAL A 513 28.73 -8.23 -3.50
CA VAL A 513 28.19 -8.27 -2.13
C VAL A 513 28.31 -6.92 -1.45
N GLN A 514 29.42 -6.20 -1.62
CA GLN A 514 29.55 -4.86 -1.06
C GLN A 514 28.57 -3.87 -1.69
N THR A 515 28.22 -4.03 -2.98
CA THR A 515 27.37 -3.09 -3.72
C THR A 515 25.89 -3.32 -3.47
N TYR A 516 25.44 -4.57 -3.46
CA TYR A 516 24.02 -4.92 -3.33
C TYR A 516 23.64 -5.48 -1.96
N GLY A 517 24.62 -5.88 -1.14
CA GLY A 517 24.38 -6.49 0.16
C GLY A 517 24.11 -8.00 0.07
N PRO A 518 24.52 -8.79 1.08
CA PRO A 518 24.47 -10.25 1.03
C PRO A 518 23.04 -10.81 0.99
N GLU A 519 22.05 -10.13 1.57
CA GLU A 519 20.67 -10.62 1.62
C GLU A 519 19.95 -10.54 0.26
N ILE A 520 20.41 -9.64 -0.61
CA ILE A 520 19.84 -9.50 -1.96
C ILE A 520 20.45 -10.51 -2.92
N VAL A 521 21.74 -10.85 -2.75
CA VAL A 521 22.49 -11.61 -3.77
C VAL A 521 22.82 -13.06 -3.40
N LEU A 522 22.88 -13.41 -2.11
CA LEU A 522 23.23 -14.77 -1.65
C LEU A 522 21.99 -15.59 -1.32
N GLU A 523 22.12 -16.92 -1.36
CA GLU A 523 21.06 -17.85 -0.96
C GLU A 523 20.98 -17.97 0.56
N GLU A 524 19.77 -18.09 1.11
CA GLU A 524 19.58 -18.28 2.55
C GLU A 524 20.11 -19.65 2.98
N GLY A 525 21.13 -19.66 3.83
CA GLY A 525 21.76 -20.90 4.29
C GLY A 525 22.77 -21.51 3.32
N GLY A 526 23.32 -20.73 2.38
CA GLY A 526 24.38 -21.20 1.49
C GLY A 526 25.62 -21.73 2.22
N ASP A 527 26.14 -22.84 1.70
CA ASP A 527 27.24 -23.63 2.29
C ASP A 527 28.58 -23.48 1.53
N SER A 528 28.64 -22.65 0.48
CA SER A 528 29.89 -22.40 -0.23
C SER A 528 30.91 -21.69 0.68
N PHE A 529 32.21 -21.88 0.41
CA PHE A 529 33.28 -21.18 1.11
C PHE A 529 33.10 -19.66 1.02
N PHE A 530 32.73 -19.12 -0.15
CA PHE A 530 32.51 -17.69 -0.30
C PHE A 530 31.37 -17.18 0.59
N GLU A 531 30.22 -17.88 0.62
CA GLU A 531 29.09 -17.50 1.46
C GLU A 531 29.41 -17.58 2.96
N GLN A 532 30.12 -18.62 3.39
CA GLN A 532 30.63 -18.75 4.75
C GLN A 532 31.59 -17.61 5.10
N TRP A 533 32.54 -17.30 4.21
CA TRP A 533 33.50 -16.22 4.40
C TRP A 533 32.82 -14.84 4.48
N VAL A 534 31.82 -14.56 3.65
CA VAL A 534 31.03 -13.31 3.75
C VAL A 534 30.30 -13.23 5.08
N ARG A 535 29.67 -14.33 5.50
CA ARG A 535 28.89 -14.40 6.73
C ARG A 535 29.76 -14.24 7.98
N ASP A 536 30.96 -14.80 7.98
CA ASP A 536 31.79 -14.87 9.19
C ASP A 536 32.90 -13.81 9.21
N CYS A 537 33.42 -13.41 8.04
CA CYS A 537 34.66 -12.66 7.91
C CYS A 537 34.52 -11.30 7.23
N MET A 538 33.59 -11.11 6.29
CA MET A 538 33.52 -9.87 5.51
C MET A 538 32.89 -8.72 6.32
N PRO A 539 33.63 -7.63 6.61
CA PRO A 539 33.07 -6.44 7.24
C PRO A 539 32.13 -5.73 6.25
N LEU A 540 30.87 -5.58 6.64
CA LEU A 540 29.83 -4.88 5.86
C LEU A 540 29.15 -3.81 6.73
N LYS A 541 28.55 -2.81 6.06
CA LYS A 541 27.74 -1.77 6.71
C LYS A 541 26.64 -2.37 7.59
N ASP A 542 26.48 -1.83 8.80
CA ASP A 542 25.50 -2.26 9.81
C ASP A 542 25.65 -3.73 10.30
N LYS A 543 26.74 -4.42 9.93
CA LYS A 543 27.02 -5.83 10.29
C LYS A 543 28.47 -6.02 10.78
N PRO A 544 28.82 -5.52 11.99
CA PRO A 544 30.16 -5.66 12.55
C PRO A 544 30.56 -7.12 12.74
N LYS A 545 31.83 -7.43 12.46
CA LYS A 545 32.42 -8.76 12.65
C LYS A 545 33.34 -8.78 13.87
N SER A 546 33.35 -9.89 14.59
CA SER A 546 34.24 -10.08 15.74
C SER A 546 35.59 -10.62 15.25
N PRO A 547 36.72 -9.90 15.42
CA PRO A 547 38.03 -10.36 14.98
C PRO A 547 38.46 -11.68 15.64
N TYR A 548 38.00 -11.95 16.86
CA TYR A 548 38.24 -13.23 17.54
C TYR A 548 37.49 -14.41 16.88
N LYS A 549 36.20 -14.25 16.56
CA LYS A 549 35.40 -15.31 15.91
C LYS A 549 35.91 -15.64 14.51
N MET A 550 36.41 -14.63 13.78
CA MET A 550 37.01 -14.81 12.45
C MET A 550 38.19 -15.78 12.46
N LEU A 551 38.89 -15.92 13.59
CA LEU A 551 40.08 -16.75 13.72
C LEU A 551 39.87 -18.05 14.50
N GLN A 552 38.64 -18.36 14.92
CA GLN A 552 38.36 -19.45 15.88
C GLN A 552 38.76 -20.84 15.36
N ASN A 553 38.72 -21.06 14.03
CA ASN A 553 38.99 -22.35 13.40
C ASN A 553 40.28 -22.36 12.56
N LEU A 554 41.23 -21.46 12.85
CA LEU A 554 42.47 -21.35 12.07
C LEU A 554 43.53 -22.37 12.50
N ASP A 555 44.15 -23.01 11.51
CA ASP A 555 45.33 -23.85 11.69
C ASP A 555 46.59 -22.97 11.71
N THR A 556 47.22 -22.85 12.87
CA THR A 556 48.43 -22.05 13.08
C THR A 556 49.59 -22.52 12.22
N THR A 557 49.69 -23.83 11.92
CA THR A 557 50.76 -24.37 11.06
C THR A 557 50.66 -23.83 9.63
N LYS A 558 49.44 -23.60 9.13
CA LYS A 558 49.17 -23.03 7.80
C LYS A 558 49.47 -21.53 7.74
N VAL A 559 49.24 -20.82 8.85
CA VAL A 559 49.64 -19.42 9.00
C VAL A 559 51.16 -19.28 8.92
N ASP A 560 51.91 -20.11 9.66
CA ASP A 560 53.38 -20.09 9.65
C ASP A 560 53.95 -20.46 8.27
N MET A 561 53.36 -21.44 7.59
CA MET A 561 53.72 -21.80 6.22
C MET A 561 53.55 -20.61 5.26
N LEU A 562 52.41 -19.93 5.30
CA LEU A 562 52.16 -18.77 4.45
C LEU A 562 53.09 -17.59 4.80
N LEU A 563 53.35 -17.36 6.09
CA LEU A 563 54.22 -16.28 6.57
C LEU A 563 55.68 -16.48 6.14
N ASN A 564 56.17 -17.72 6.17
CA ASN A 564 57.50 -18.07 5.66
C ASN A 564 57.60 -17.86 4.14
N GLN A 565 56.56 -18.25 3.39
CA GLN A 565 56.51 -18.11 1.93
C GLN A 565 56.49 -16.64 1.45
N ILE A 566 55.76 -15.76 2.11
CA ILE A 566 55.70 -14.34 1.73
C ILE A 566 56.97 -13.55 2.11
N THR A 567 57.77 -14.08 3.03
CA THR A 567 58.96 -13.41 3.57
C THR A 567 60.25 -13.86 2.86
N SER A 568 60.27 -15.07 2.30
CA SER A 568 61.45 -15.66 1.63
C SER A 568 61.73 -15.11 0.22
N GLY A 569 60.82 -14.35 -0.39
CA GLY A 569 61.00 -13.73 -1.70
C GLY A 569 60.68 -14.62 -2.92
N ASP A 570 60.47 -15.92 -2.72
CA ASP A 570 60.00 -16.88 -3.74
C ASP A 570 58.48 -16.98 -3.71
N SER A 571 57.78 -16.08 -4.42
CA SER A 571 56.31 -15.97 -4.37
C SER A 571 55.58 -16.94 -5.31
N ASP A 572 56.02 -18.20 -5.42
CA ASP A 572 55.47 -19.16 -6.39
C ASP A 572 54.22 -19.91 -5.84
N LEU A 573 53.30 -19.16 -5.24
CA LEU A 573 52.02 -19.67 -4.73
C LEU A 573 51.07 -20.09 -5.86
N LYS A 574 51.28 -19.57 -7.08
CA LYS A 574 50.47 -19.83 -8.28
C LYS A 574 50.87 -21.11 -9.03
N SER A 575 52.06 -21.65 -8.75
CA SER A 575 52.61 -22.89 -9.35
C SER A 575 52.49 -24.11 -8.43
N SER A 576 52.19 -23.90 -7.14
CA SER A 576 52.01 -24.93 -6.11
C SER A 576 50.55 -25.42 -5.98
N ASN A 577 50.35 -26.68 -5.55
CA ASN A 577 49.05 -27.30 -5.28
C ASN A 577 48.36 -26.69 -4.03
N THR A 578 48.05 -25.40 -4.09
CA THR A 578 47.56 -24.61 -2.95
C THR A 578 46.03 -24.68 -2.85
N ASN A 579 45.53 -24.92 -1.63
CA ASN A 579 44.10 -24.82 -1.32
C ASN A 579 43.73 -23.37 -0.99
N TRP A 580 43.05 -22.69 -1.92
CA TRP A 580 42.77 -21.25 -1.80
C TRP A 580 41.90 -20.89 -0.60
N GLN A 581 40.99 -21.76 -0.17
CA GLN A 581 40.20 -21.55 1.05
C GLN A 581 41.10 -21.45 2.29
N VAL A 582 42.08 -22.35 2.41
CA VAL A 582 43.03 -22.35 3.53
C VAL A 582 43.94 -21.13 3.47
N SER A 583 44.39 -20.73 2.28
CA SER A 583 45.21 -19.53 2.09
C SER A 583 44.47 -18.24 2.45
N CYS A 584 43.20 -18.09 2.03
CA CYS A 584 42.35 -16.95 2.39
C CYS A 584 42.12 -16.87 3.90
N GLN A 585 41.86 -17.99 4.56
CA GLN A 585 41.76 -18.05 6.02
C GLN A 585 43.10 -17.66 6.67
N SER A 586 44.20 -18.28 6.24
CA SER A 586 45.54 -18.06 6.79
C SER A 586 46.02 -16.62 6.64
N ALA A 587 45.62 -15.92 5.58
CA ALA A 587 45.94 -14.50 5.36
C ALA A 587 45.41 -13.59 6.49
N MET A 588 44.26 -13.91 7.10
CA MET A 588 43.76 -13.19 8.28
C MET A 588 44.66 -13.42 9.51
N GLY A 589 45.12 -14.65 9.70
CA GLY A 589 46.09 -15.00 10.75
C GLY A 589 47.44 -14.30 10.56
N VAL A 590 47.95 -14.27 9.32
CA VAL A 590 49.19 -13.54 8.98
C VAL A 590 49.05 -12.06 9.30
N ALA A 591 47.90 -11.43 9.00
CA ALA A 591 47.66 -10.03 9.34
C ALA A 591 47.71 -9.78 10.86
N LYS A 592 47.13 -10.69 11.65
CA LYS A 592 47.20 -10.65 13.12
C LYS A 592 48.64 -10.77 13.63
N GLU A 593 49.37 -11.78 13.20
CA GLU A 593 50.74 -12.02 13.70
C GLU A 593 51.69 -10.88 13.31
N LEU A 594 51.56 -10.35 12.09
CA LEU A 594 52.33 -9.16 11.66
C LEU A 594 52.00 -7.92 12.51
N LEU A 595 50.72 -7.70 12.83
CA LEU A 595 50.30 -6.56 13.65
C LEU A 595 50.84 -6.70 15.08
N TYR A 596 50.70 -7.86 15.71
CA TYR A 596 51.16 -8.09 17.08
C TYR A 596 52.69 -8.08 17.19
N ALA A 597 53.40 -8.62 16.21
CA ALA A 597 54.86 -8.52 16.15
C ALA A 597 55.34 -7.07 15.93
N TRP A 598 54.56 -6.25 15.22
CA TRP A 598 54.85 -4.82 15.07
C TRP A 598 54.48 -4.01 16.33
N GLU A 599 53.42 -4.38 17.03
CA GLU A 599 52.99 -3.77 18.29
C GLU A 599 53.99 -4.04 19.42
N SER A 600 54.53 -5.26 19.49
CA SER A 600 55.57 -5.68 20.45
C SER A 600 56.99 -5.22 20.10
N GLY A 601 57.21 -4.62 18.93
CA GLY A 601 58.51 -4.12 18.50
C GLY A 601 59.47 -5.19 17.96
N VAL A 602 58.99 -6.42 17.75
CA VAL A 602 59.76 -7.53 17.16
C VAL A 602 60.05 -7.28 15.67
N LEU A 603 59.10 -6.68 14.94
CA LEU A 603 59.25 -6.34 13.53
C LEU A 603 59.39 -4.83 13.31
N SER A 604 60.26 -4.44 12.37
CA SER A 604 60.35 -3.07 11.89
C SER A 604 59.21 -2.74 10.91
N ALA A 605 58.92 -1.45 10.70
CA ALA A 605 57.94 -1.02 9.70
C ALA A 605 58.31 -1.48 8.27
N SER A 606 59.62 -1.60 7.97
CA SER A 606 60.11 -2.15 6.70
C SER A 606 59.81 -3.63 6.53
N ASP A 607 59.90 -4.43 7.60
CA ASP A 607 59.60 -5.86 7.56
C ASP A 607 58.12 -6.12 7.31
N VAL A 608 57.26 -5.37 8.02
CA VAL A 608 55.80 -5.41 7.81
C VAL A 608 55.47 -5.00 6.38
N LYS A 609 56.06 -3.91 5.87
CA LYS A 609 55.85 -3.46 4.49
C LYS A 609 56.24 -4.54 3.47
N ARG A 610 57.38 -5.22 3.68
CA ARG A 610 57.86 -6.31 2.82
C ARG A 610 56.89 -7.50 2.83
N ALA A 611 56.44 -7.95 4.01
CA ALA A 611 55.50 -9.06 4.13
C ALA A 611 54.13 -8.75 3.49
N LEU A 612 53.59 -7.54 3.69
CA LEU A 612 52.34 -7.11 3.05
C LEU A 612 52.46 -7.01 1.52
N ASN A 613 53.62 -6.59 1.01
CA ASN A 613 53.90 -6.63 -0.42
C ASN A 613 53.97 -8.07 -0.95
N GLY A 614 54.54 -9.00 -0.17
CA GLY A 614 54.56 -10.43 -0.50
C GLY A 614 53.16 -11.04 -0.59
N LEU A 615 52.25 -10.71 0.33
CA LEU A 615 50.84 -11.13 0.26
C LEU A 615 50.16 -10.63 -1.02
N ARG A 616 50.42 -9.38 -1.42
CA ARG A 616 49.87 -8.79 -2.64
C ARG A 616 50.45 -9.41 -3.91
N ALA A 617 51.74 -9.75 -3.92
CA ALA A 617 52.39 -10.42 -5.06
C ALA A 617 51.85 -11.85 -5.25
N ALA A 618 51.54 -12.55 -4.16
CA ALA A 618 51.03 -13.92 -4.16
C ALA A 618 49.64 -14.03 -4.82
N SER A 619 48.64 -13.27 -4.34
CA SER A 619 47.31 -13.16 -4.98
C SER A 619 46.52 -12.00 -4.38
N PHE A 620 45.74 -11.31 -5.19
CA PHE A 620 44.92 -10.17 -4.77
C PHE A 620 43.74 -10.55 -3.83
N CYS A 621 43.36 -11.83 -3.74
CA CYS A 621 42.35 -12.27 -2.77
C CYS A 621 42.88 -12.29 -1.32
N LEU A 622 44.19 -12.46 -1.11
CA LEU A 622 44.79 -12.54 0.23
C LEU A 622 44.82 -11.19 0.95
N PRO A 623 45.24 -10.07 0.32
CA PRO A 623 45.09 -8.72 0.89
C PRO A 623 43.64 -8.38 1.27
N VAL A 624 42.65 -8.82 0.49
CA VAL A 624 41.23 -8.58 0.83
C VAL A 624 40.85 -9.29 2.12
N CYS A 625 41.28 -10.55 2.29
CA CYS A 625 41.04 -11.30 3.53
C CYS A 625 41.78 -10.69 4.73
N ALA A 626 43.06 -10.34 4.56
CA ALA A 626 43.86 -9.67 5.58
C ALA A 626 43.23 -8.32 6.00
N ALA A 627 42.80 -7.51 5.04
CA ALA A 627 42.14 -6.23 5.28
C ALA A 627 40.79 -6.38 5.99
N ALA A 628 40.02 -7.43 5.66
CA ALA A 628 38.75 -7.73 6.33
C ALA A 628 38.95 -7.92 7.85
N TRP A 629 39.98 -8.68 8.25
CA TRP A 629 40.34 -8.84 9.66
C TRP A 629 40.84 -7.54 10.30
N LEU A 630 41.73 -6.80 9.62
CA LEU A 630 42.24 -5.51 10.13
C LEU A 630 41.11 -4.50 10.37
N CYS A 631 40.12 -4.42 9.48
CA CYS A 631 38.96 -3.54 9.64
C CYS A 631 38.09 -3.98 10.82
N ALA A 632 37.88 -5.29 11.01
CA ALA A 632 37.17 -5.83 12.16
C ALA A 632 37.92 -5.55 13.48
N TYR A 633 39.24 -5.67 13.50
CA TYR A 633 40.08 -5.35 14.67
C TYR A 633 40.02 -3.87 15.02
N MET A 634 40.16 -2.98 14.02
CA MET A 634 40.03 -1.53 14.22
C MET A 634 38.70 -1.12 14.86
N SER A 635 37.61 -1.86 14.62
CA SER A 635 36.29 -1.55 15.17
C SER A 635 36.18 -1.69 16.69
N ILE A 636 37.04 -2.50 17.31
CA ILE A 636 37.06 -2.75 18.76
C ILE A 636 38.29 -2.13 19.45
N THR A 637 39.14 -1.44 18.70
CA THR A 637 40.43 -0.93 19.18
C THR A 637 40.34 0.55 19.57
N HIS A 638 41.02 0.94 20.65
CA HIS A 638 41.07 2.35 21.08
C HIS A 638 41.79 3.24 20.07
N GLN A 639 41.37 4.50 19.98
CA GLN A 639 41.79 5.45 18.94
C GLN A 639 43.33 5.65 18.87
N GLU A 640 44.01 5.60 20.00
CA GLU A 640 45.47 5.75 20.11
C GLU A 640 46.24 4.58 19.48
N SER A 641 45.64 3.41 19.39
CA SER A 641 46.23 2.18 18.85
C SER A 641 45.85 1.93 17.37
N LEU A 642 45.06 2.81 16.74
CA LEU A 642 44.59 2.61 15.36
C LEU A 642 45.65 2.88 14.29
N LEU A 643 46.74 3.58 14.62
CA LEU A 643 47.74 4.01 13.64
C LEU A 643 48.40 2.84 12.88
N LYS A 644 48.85 1.81 13.61
CA LYS A 644 49.52 0.63 13.03
C LYS A 644 48.57 -0.19 12.13
N PRO A 645 47.38 -0.62 12.57
CA PRO A 645 46.46 -1.37 11.69
C PRO A 645 45.97 -0.54 10.50
N ALA A 646 45.74 0.78 10.68
CA ALA A 646 45.39 1.67 9.58
C ALA A 646 46.51 1.75 8.53
N ASN A 647 47.77 1.84 8.95
CA ASN A 647 48.93 1.84 8.05
C ASN A 647 49.08 0.53 7.27
N MET A 648 48.77 -0.63 7.88
CA MET A 648 48.76 -1.92 7.18
C MET A 648 47.70 -1.95 6.07
N VAL A 649 46.49 -1.46 6.34
CA VAL A 649 45.43 -1.32 5.33
C VAL A 649 45.83 -0.34 4.22
N GLN A 650 46.44 0.80 4.57
CA GLN A 650 46.95 1.76 3.57
C GLN A 650 48.04 1.17 2.69
N GLN A 651 48.90 0.31 3.24
CA GLN A 651 49.95 -0.35 2.46
C GLN A 651 49.35 -1.23 1.35
N PHE A 652 48.22 -1.91 1.60
CA PHE A 652 47.53 -2.68 0.56
C PHE A 652 46.94 -1.82 -0.55
N ILE A 653 46.59 -0.56 -0.28
CA ILE A 653 45.99 0.39 -1.24
C ILE A 653 47.07 1.23 -1.96
N SER A 654 48.32 1.19 -1.50
CA SER A 654 49.41 1.99 -2.07
C SER A 654 49.84 1.49 -3.48
N PRO A 655 50.02 2.38 -4.47
CA PRO A 655 50.50 1.98 -5.79
C PRO A 655 51.96 1.49 -5.73
N ILE A 656 52.29 0.41 -6.45
CA ILE A 656 53.69 -0.06 -6.64
C ILE A 656 54.25 0.59 -7.89
N ALA A 657 55.49 1.07 -7.81
CA ALA A 657 56.13 1.81 -8.88
C ALA A 657 56.58 0.96 -10.10
N ASN A 658 56.51 -0.39 -10.09
CA ASN A 658 57.35 -1.19 -11.01
C ASN A 658 56.77 -2.45 -11.70
N ASP A 659 55.46 -2.72 -11.74
CA ASP A 659 54.93 -3.91 -12.43
C ASP A 659 54.04 -3.57 -13.63
N GLU A 660 54.66 -3.18 -14.74
CA GLU A 660 53.98 -2.97 -16.04
C GLU A 660 53.98 -4.23 -16.95
N MET A 661 54.53 -5.36 -16.48
CA MET A 661 54.87 -6.52 -17.34
C MET A 661 53.91 -7.73 -17.27
N GLN A 662 52.71 -7.61 -16.65
CA GLN A 662 51.75 -8.72 -16.59
C GLN A 662 50.35 -8.28 -17.04
N ASP A 663 49.78 -9.00 -18.02
CA ASP A 663 48.46 -8.71 -18.59
C ASP A 663 47.39 -8.55 -17.49
N ASN A 664 46.63 -7.45 -17.56
CA ASN A 664 45.54 -7.09 -16.65
C ASN A 664 45.90 -6.97 -15.15
N TYR A 665 47.18 -6.80 -14.79
CA TYR A 665 47.58 -6.51 -13.41
C TYR A 665 46.91 -5.23 -12.86
N LYS A 666 46.89 -4.18 -13.68
CA LYS A 666 46.32 -2.86 -13.32
C LYS A 666 44.84 -2.92 -12.97
N GLU A 667 44.02 -3.60 -13.77
CA GLU A 667 42.58 -3.72 -13.53
C GLU A 667 42.29 -4.55 -12.27
N ARG A 668 42.98 -5.70 -12.08
CA ARG A 668 42.83 -6.53 -10.89
C ARG A 668 43.26 -5.82 -9.60
N SER A 669 44.37 -5.09 -9.65
CA SER A 669 44.84 -4.28 -8.52
C SER A 669 43.87 -3.13 -8.20
N SER A 670 43.32 -2.46 -9.23
CA SER A 670 42.31 -1.41 -9.07
C SER A 670 41.08 -1.96 -8.36
N PHE A 671 40.61 -3.14 -8.77
CA PHE A 671 39.44 -3.79 -8.21
C PHE A 671 39.64 -4.22 -6.74
N MET A 672 40.82 -4.78 -6.41
CA MET A 672 41.22 -5.03 -5.01
C MET A 672 41.22 -3.74 -4.19
N PHE A 673 41.78 -2.64 -4.71
CA PHE A 673 41.81 -1.35 -3.99
C PHE A 673 40.41 -0.83 -3.70
N GLN A 674 39.48 -0.96 -4.65
CA GLN A 674 38.08 -0.54 -4.46
C GLN A 674 37.42 -1.33 -3.33
N ILE A 675 37.61 -2.65 -3.30
CA ILE A 675 37.04 -3.54 -2.28
C ILE A 675 37.58 -3.20 -0.89
N ILE A 676 38.91 -3.06 -0.75
CA ILE A 676 39.57 -2.74 0.53
C ILE A 676 39.18 -1.35 1.01
N ARG A 677 39.15 -0.34 0.12
CA ARG A 677 38.69 1.01 0.48
C ARG A 677 37.28 1.00 1.02
N LYS A 678 36.37 0.22 0.42
CA LYS A 678 34.98 0.14 0.88
C LYS A 678 34.87 -0.48 2.28
N MET A 679 35.63 -1.54 2.56
CA MET A 679 35.74 -2.10 3.92
C MET A 679 36.28 -1.08 4.92
N GLN A 680 37.27 -0.28 4.51
CA GLN A 680 37.83 0.78 5.35
C GLN A 680 36.80 1.89 5.64
N TYR A 681 36.07 2.36 4.63
CA TYR A 681 35.08 3.43 4.77
C TYR A 681 33.88 3.06 5.64
N ASP A 682 33.43 1.81 5.57
CA ASP A 682 32.29 1.34 6.36
C ASP A 682 32.61 1.26 7.88
N TYR A 683 33.89 1.38 8.28
CA TYR A 683 34.35 1.25 9.68
C TYR A 683 35.20 2.43 10.21
N SER A 684 35.86 3.20 9.35
CA SER A 684 36.74 4.30 9.77
C SER A 684 35.97 5.62 9.86
N LEU A 685 36.07 6.32 11.00
CA LEU A 685 35.87 7.77 11.01
C LEU A 685 36.93 8.39 10.07
N PRO A 686 36.57 9.17 9.02
CA PRO A 686 37.58 9.71 8.13
C PRO A 686 38.48 10.70 8.88
N SER A 687 39.75 10.34 9.07
CA SER A 687 40.80 11.32 9.36
C SER A 687 41.00 12.19 8.11
N GLN A 688 41.25 13.46 8.35
CA GLN A 688 41.32 14.53 7.35
C GLN A 688 42.43 14.26 6.31
N THR A 689 42.09 13.82 5.10
CA THR A 689 43.00 13.93 3.95
C THR A 689 42.28 14.42 2.71
N LYS A 690 42.77 15.54 2.16
CA LYS A 690 42.31 16.25 0.96
C LYS A 690 42.59 15.48 -0.35
N THR A 691 42.25 14.20 -0.41
CA THR A 691 42.36 13.42 -1.64
C THR A 691 40.97 13.31 -2.24
N LYS A 692 40.80 13.65 -3.52
CA LYS A 692 39.54 13.44 -4.25
C LYS A 692 39.23 11.94 -4.29
N VAL A 693 38.46 11.48 -3.31
CA VAL A 693 37.98 10.11 -3.20
C VAL A 693 36.81 9.96 -4.16
N LEU A 694 36.88 8.92 -4.98
CA LEU A 694 35.77 8.43 -5.80
C LEU A 694 34.53 8.29 -4.91
N THR A 695 33.53 9.11 -5.19
CA THR A 695 32.30 9.31 -4.43
C THR A 695 31.45 8.04 -4.40
N VAL A 696 31.71 7.17 -3.42
CA VAL A 696 30.72 6.24 -2.86
C VAL A 696 30.45 6.73 -1.43
N SER A 697 29.79 7.89 -1.33
CA SER A 697 29.46 8.53 -0.06
C SER A 697 28.18 7.90 0.52
N HIS A 698 28.34 6.89 1.38
CA HIS A 698 27.24 6.28 2.15
C HIS A 698 27.32 6.56 3.65
N SER A 699 28.05 7.59 4.06
CA SER A 699 28.10 8.06 5.45
C SER A 699 28.04 9.59 5.52
N ILE A 700 27.08 10.08 6.29
CA ILE A 700 27.06 11.47 6.75
C ILE A 700 28.09 11.59 7.86
N THR A 701 29.34 11.77 7.50
CA THR A 701 30.32 12.43 8.38
C THR A 701 30.39 13.89 7.99
N SER A 702 29.29 14.59 8.23
CA SER A 702 29.20 16.03 8.09
C SER A 702 29.45 16.68 9.45
N LYS A 703 30.15 17.83 9.45
CA LYS A 703 30.40 18.62 10.66
C LYS A 703 29.14 19.32 11.19
N TYR A 704 28.05 19.31 10.43
CA TYR A 704 26.81 19.99 10.74
C TYR A 704 25.83 19.05 11.49
N PRO A 705 25.02 19.56 12.43
CA PRO A 705 23.94 18.82 13.04
C PRO A 705 23.01 18.17 12.02
N ILE A 706 22.53 16.95 12.29
CA ILE A 706 21.66 16.19 11.36
C ILE A 706 20.39 16.94 10.94
N LEU A 707 19.88 17.85 11.80
CA LEU A 707 18.71 18.67 11.50
C LEU A 707 19.00 19.74 10.43
N GLU A 708 20.13 20.42 10.52
CA GLU A 708 20.53 21.45 9.54
C GLU A 708 20.74 20.81 8.16
N GLN A 709 21.30 19.61 8.13
CA GLN A 709 21.47 18.85 6.90
C GLN A 709 20.14 18.45 6.28
N LEU A 710 19.18 17.95 7.08
CA LEU A 710 17.84 17.63 6.61
C LEU A 710 17.17 18.89 6.02
N GLN A 711 17.29 20.03 6.69
CA GLN A 711 16.70 21.29 6.23
C GLN A 711 17.34 21.78 4.93
N GLN A 712 18.66 21.69 4.81
CA GLN A 712 19.37 22.05 3.58
C GLN A 712 18.96 21.16 2.41
N ILE A 713 18.89 19.85 2.62
CA ILE A 713 18.45 18.89 1.60
C ILE A 713 16.98 19.16 1.23
N TRP A 714 16.11 19.33 2.22
CA TRP A 714 14.69 19.61 2.02
C TRP A 714 14.48 20.91 1.23
N GLN A 715 15.19 21.99 1.55
CA GLN A 715 15.11 23.25 0.78
C GLN A 715 15.50 23.04 -0.68
N GLY A 716 16.55 22.26 -0.96
CA GLY A 716 16.95 21.92 -2.33
C GLY A 716 15.88 21.13 -3.08
N ILE A 717 15.24 20.15 -2.41
CA ILE A 717 14.13 19.36 -2.98
C ILE A 717 12.90 20.25 -3.22
N TYR A 718 12.55 21.09 -2.24
CA TYR A 718 11.40 22.00 -2.30
C TYR A 718 11.51 23.00 -3.46
N GLN A 719 12.69 23.59 -3.67
CA GLN A 719 12.92 24.53 -4.77
C GLN A 719 12.85 23.87 -6.15
N ARG A 720 13.33 22.61 -6.26
CA ARG A 720 13.33 21.87 -7.53
C ARG A 720 11.97 21.25 -7.86
N GLY A 721 11.21 20.85 -6.85
CA GLY A 721 9.95 20.10 -7.00
C GLY A 721 10.14 18.63 -7.37
N TRP A 722 11.35 18.08 -7.28
CA TRP A 722 11.68 16.67 -7.51
C TRP A 722 12.95 16.29 -6.72
N ILE A 723 13.23 15.00 -6.57
CA ILE A 723 14.37 14.51 -5.78
C ILE A 723 15.48 13.99 -6.70
N ASN A 724 16.71 14.47 -6.50
CA ASN A 724 17.87 13.89 -7.16
C ASN A 724 18.37 12.66 -6.40
N ILE A 725 19.11 11.79 -7.09
CA ILE A 725 19.55 10.50 -6.55
C ILE A 725 20.51 10.70 -5.37
N GLN A 726 21.31 11.76 -5.40
CA GLN A 726 22.20 12.12 -4.29
C GLN A 726 21.42 12.56 -3.03
N ALA A 727 20.35 13.35 -3.16
CA ALA A 727 19.51 13.68 -2.01
C ALA A 727 18.81 12.45 -1.46
N THR A 728 18.40 11.52 -2.32
CA THR A 728 17.79 10.24 -1.90
C THR A 728 18.74 9.44 -1.01
N GLN A 729 20.02 9.31 -1.40
CA GLN A 729 21.06 8.66 -0.59
C GLN A 729 21.35 9.38 0.73
N SER A 730 21.31 10.72 0.70
CA SER A 730 21.54 11.53 1.89
C SER A 730 20.38 11.38 2.89
N LEU A 731 19.13 11.34 2.40
CA LEU A 731 17.94 11.11 3.21
C LEU A 731 17.93 9.70 3.81
N GLU A 732 18.33 8.67 3.06
CA GLU A 732 18.50 7.30 3.58
C GLU A 732 19.50 7.29 4.76
N SER A 733 20.61 8.00 4.60
CA SER A 733 21.64 8.10 5.63
C SER A 733 21.13 8.86 6.88
N LEU A 734 20.34 9.93 6.69
CA LEU A 734 19.70 10.66 7.79
C LEU A 734 18.67 9.80 8.52
N LEU A 735 17.86 9.03 7.79
CA LEU A 735 16.88 8.10 8.36
C LEU A 735 17.57 7.05 9.23
N LYS A 736 18.65 6.44 8.71
CA LYS A 736 19.46 5.45 9.46
C LYS A 736 20.11 6.05 10.72
N THR A 737 20.51 7.32 10.66
CA THR A 737 21.18 8.02 11.78
C THR A 737 20.21 8.50 12.86
N GLY A 738 19.12 9.16 12.46
CA GLY A 738 18.14 9.75 13.38
C GLY A 738 17.03 8.79 13.82
N GLY A 739 16.81 7.71 13.08
CA GLY A 739 15.69 6.80 13.24
C GLY A 739 14.37 7.32 12.64
N PRO A 740 13.38 6.44 12.41
CA PRO A 740 12.14 6.80 11.72
C PRO A 740 11.31 7.87 12.45
N LEU A 741 11.18 7.78 13.77
CA LEU A 741 10.48 8.79 14.58
C LEU A 741 11.04 10.20 14.38
N TRP A 742 12.36 10.38 14.48
CA TRP A 742 13.00 11.68 14.28
C TRP A 742 12.80 12.17 12.84
N PHE A 743 12.98 11.27 11.88
CA PHE A 743 12.89 11.59 10.46
C PHE A 743 11.49 12.06 10.07
N VAL A 744 10.46 11.28 10.39
CA VAL A 744 9.05 11.62 10.12
C VAL A 744 8.64 12.89 10.86
N SER A 745 9.01 13.03 12.13
CA SER A 745 8.67 14.22 12.92
C SER A 745 9.18 15.50 12.28
N ASN A 746 10.40 15.49 11.74
CA ASN A 746 10.98 16.69 11.15
C ASN A 746 10.47 16.95 9.72
N LEU A 747 10.21 15.93 8.91
CA LEU A 747 9.57 16.10 7.59
C LEU A 747 8.14 16.67 7.74
N VAL A 748 7.35 16.15 8.69
CA VAL A 748 6.01 16.70 8.97
C VAL A 748 6.10 18.15 9.46
N LYS A 749 7.09 18.49 10.29
CA LYS A 749 7.31 19.90 10.70
C LYS A 749 7.58 20.80 9.50
N GLU A 750 8.36 20.36 8.51
CA GLU A 750 8.59 21.14 7.29
C GLU A 750 7.33 21.25 6.42
N LEU A 751 6.53 20.18 6.30
CA LEU A 751 5.24 20.20 5.60
C LEU A 751 4.29 21.25 6.19
N LEU A 752 4.14 21.27 7.52
CA LEU A 752 3.23 22.18 8.23
C LEU A 752 3.67 23.66 8.20
N LYS A 753 4.86 23.99 7.67
CA LYS A 753 5.28 25.38 7.46
C LYS A 753 4.71 25.98 6.17
N ILE A 754 4.25 25.15 5.24
CA ILE A 754 3.77 25.58 3.92
C ILE A 754 2.35 26.13 4.04
N GLN A 755 2.09 27.26 3.38
CA GLN A 755 0.80 27.97 3.47
C GLN A 755 -0.08 27.79 2.22
N TYR A 756 0.52 27.62 1.04
CA TYR A 756 -0.21 27.52 -0.22
C TYR A 756 -0.59 26.07 -0.55
N GLN A 757 -1.84 25.83 -0.97
CA GLN A 757 -2.38 24.50 -1.25
C GLN A 757 -1.57 23.74 -2.30
N GLU A 758 -1.24 24.36 -3.43
CA GLU A 758 -0.51 23.70 -4.53
C GLU A 758 0.90 23.25 -4.10
N GLU A 759 1.62 24.11 -3.36
CA GLU A 759 2.95 23.79 -2.83
C GLU A 759 2.89 22.72 -1.74
N LEU A 760 1.80 22.70 -0.97
CA LEU A 760 1.53 21.74 0.08
C LEU A 760 1.25 20.35 -0.51
N ASP A 761 0.41 20.25 -1.55
CA ASP A 761 0.13 19.01 -2.26
C ASP A 761 1.40 18.47 -2.94
N ARG A 762 2.19 19.35 -3.59
CA ARG A 762 3.51 18.98 -4.14
C ARG A 762 4.43 18.42 -3.06
N SER A 763 4.53 19.09 -1.93
CA SER A 763 5.43 18.70 -0.84
C SER A 763 4.97 17.44 -0.12
N LEU A 764 3.66 17.22 -0.03
CA LEU A 764 3.07 15.98 0.47
C LEU A 764 3.50 14.80 -0.40
N ASP A 765 3.42 14.92 -1.73
CA ASP A 765 3.83 13.85 -2.65
C ASP A 765 5.32 13.53 -2.56
N LEU A 766 6.16 14.56 -2.41
CA LEU A 766 7.59 14.42 -2.19
C LEU A 766 7.89 13.70 -0.86
N ILE A 767 7.26 14.12 0.24
CA ILE A 767 7.43 13.47 1.56
C ILE A 767 6.92 12.04 1.52
N PHE A 768 5.74 11.81 0.96
CA PHE A 768 5.16 10.48 0.81
C PHE A 768 6.13 9.52 0.11
N ALA A 769 6.74 9.95 -1.01
CA ALA A 769 7.77 9.16 -1.68
C ALA A 769 9.03 8.96 -0.82
N ILE A 770 9.50 10.00 -0.12
CA ILE A 770 10.67 9.90 0.80
C ILE A 770 10.42 8.89 1.93
N LEU A 771 9.19 8.81 2.46
CA LEU A 771 8.84 7.85 3.50
C LEU A 771 8.91 6.39 3.02
N HIS A 772 8.97 6.13 1.71
CA HIS A 772 9.21 4.78 1.17
C HIS A 772 10.64 4.27 1.37
N LEU A 773 11.56 5.09 1.89
CA LEU A 773 12.86 4.60 2.37
C LEU A 773 12.67 3.53 3.47
N ASP A 774 11.63 3.65 4.29
CA ASP A 774 11.17 2.64 5.25
C ASP A 774 9.67 2.85 5.53
N ILE A 775 8.82 2.44 4.56
CA ILE A 775 7.38 2.76 4.60
C ILE A 775 6.70 2.18 5.83
N GLU A 776 7.08 0.99 6.29
CA GLU A 776 6.46 0.34 7.44
C GLU A 776 6.76 1.09 8.73
N ASN A 777 8.02 1.30 9.08
CA ASN A 777 8.36 1.98 10.34
C ASN A 777 7.97 3.46 10.31
N CYS A 778 8.13 4.15 9.16
CA CYS A 778 7.71 5.53 9.04
C CYS A 778 6.19 5.70 9.22
N THR A 779 5.38 4.77 8.68
CA THR A 779 3.92 4.79 8.87
C THR A 779 3.54 4.54 10.32
N LEU A 780 4.19 3.59 10.98
CA LEU A 780 3.94 3.29 12.39
C LEU A 780 4.27 4.49 13.29
N ASP A 781 5.42 5.14 13.08
CA ASP A 781 5.80 6.33 13.86
C ASP A 781 4.93 7.54 13.53
N LEU A 782 4.49 7.70 12.27
CA LEU A 782 3.54 8.74 11.86
C LEU A 782 2.23 8.61 12.65
N ILE A 783 1.68 7.40 12.76
CA ILE A 783 0.37 7.15 13.37
C ILE A 783 0.43 7.05 14.90
N ASN A 784 1.44 6.37 15.46
CA ASN A 784 1.51 6.12 16.90
C ASN A 784 2.15 7.25 17.70
N ASN A 785 3.04 8.03 17.08
CA ASN A 785 3.85 9.00 17.80
C ASN A 785 3.66 10.43 17.27
N VAL A 786 3.80 10.67 15.97
CA VAL A 786 3.78 12.03 15.41
C VAL A 786 2.37 12.62 15.39
N LEU A 787 1.41 11.92 14.81
CA LEU A 787 0.02 12.40 14.73
C LEU A 787 -0.60 12.66 16.12
N PRO A 788 -0.45 11.77 17.12
CA PRO A 788 -0.96 12.03 18.47
C PRO A 788 -0.37 13.28 19.12
N GLN A 789 0.88 13.64 18.83
CA GLN A 789 1.46 14.89 19.33
C GLN A 789 0.69 16.11 18.79
N TYR A 790 0.34 16.14 17.50
CA TYR A 790 -0.45 17.24 16.93
C TYR A 790 -1.91 17.25 17.39
N LEU A 791 -2.47 16.09 17.72
CA LEU A 791 -3.85 15.99 18.21
C LEU A 791 -3.99 16.34 19.70
N TYR A 792 -3.08 15.88 20.56
CA TYR A 792 -3.20 16.07 22.02
C TYR A 792 -2.46 17.29 22.56
N ASN A 793 -1.35 17.70 21.94
CA ASN A 793 -0.54 18.82 22.45
C ASN A 793 -1.16 20.16 22.03
N SER A 794 -1.55 20.98 23.02
CA SER A 794 -2.18 22.28 22.78
C SER A 794 -1.29 23.28 22.02
N LEU A 795 0.04 23.16 22.11
CA LEU A 795 0.97 24.03 21.39
C LEU A 795 1.14 23.62 19.93
N GLN A 796 1.23 22.31 19.67
CA GLN A 796 1.40 21.79 18.32
C GLN A 796 0.07 21.74 17.55
N GLY A 797 -1.05 21.51 18.24
CA GLY A 797 -2.39 21.50 17.66
C GLY A 797 -2.78 22.84 17.03
N LYS A 798 -2.21 23.97 17.50
CA LYS A 798 -2.39 25.29 16.84
C LYS A 798 -1.88 25.33 15.39
N LYS A 799 -0.99 24.42 14.99
CA LYS A 799 -0.49 24.31 13.62
C LYS A 799 -1.37 23.43 12.73
N LEU A 800 -2.32 22.70 13.31
CA LEU A 800 -3.24 21.81 12.61
C LEU A 800 -4.51 22.58 12.18
N ILE A 801 -4.32 23.54 11.28
CA ILE A 801 -5.40 24.35 10.68
C ILE A 801 -5.52 23.96 9.20
N GLU A 802 -6.66 24.22 8.56
CA GLU A 802 -6.76 24.08 7.10
C GLU A 802 -5.86 25.12 6.40
N PRO A 803 -5.12 24.75 5.33
CA PRO A 803 -5.13 23.46 4.61
C PRO A 803 -4.21 22.35 5.16
N GLN A 804 -3.36 22.65 6.15
CA GLN A 804 -2.34 21.73 6.67
C GLN A 804 -2.92 20.47 7.33
N SER A 805 -4.07 20.63 8.00
CA SER A 805 -4.87 19.55 8.58
C SER A 805 -5.22 18.49 7.52
N SER A 806 -5.82 18.91 6.40
CA SER A 806 -6.15 18.04 5.27
C SER A 806 -4.92 17.36 4.67
N ALA A 807 -3.82 18.08 4.50
CA ALA A 807 -2.58 17.51 4.00
C ALA A 807 -1.99 16.44 4.91
N LEU A 808 -1.98 16.66 6.23
CA LEU A 808 -1.49 15.65 7.18
C LEU A 808 -2.40 14.41 7.19
N ALA A 809 -3.73 14.59 7.14
CA ALA A 809 -4.67 13.48 7.04
C ALA A 809 -4.42 12.64 5.78
N LYS A 810 -4.21 13.31 4.63
CA LYS A 810 -3.91 12.69 3.34
C LYS A 810 -2.59 11.93 3.35
N LEU A 811 -1.53 12.52 3.93
CA LEU A 811 -0.25 11.84 4.10
C LEU A 811 -0.39 10.56 4.93
N CYS A 812 -1.16 10.60 6.03
CA CYS A 812 -1.43 9.43 6.86
C CYS A 812 -2.14 8.33 6.06
N VAL A 813 -3.21 8.67 5.33
CA VAL A 813 -3.98 7.73 4.52
C VAL A 813 -3.11 7.09 3.43
N TYR A 814 -2.32 7.89 2.71
CA TYR A 814 -1.40 7.39 1.68
C TYR A 814 -0.38 6.41 2.27
N CYS A 815 0.22 6.74 3.41
CA CYS A 815 1.18 5.88 4.10
C CYS A 815 0.54 4.57 4.58
N ILE A 816 -0.68 4.61 5.12
CA ILE A 816 -1.42 3.40 5.56
C ILE A 816 -1.64 2.44 4.40
N PHE A 817 -2.14 2.92 3.26
CA PHE A 817 -2.35 2.06 2.09
C PHE A 817 -1.03 1.55 1.52
N SER A 818 0.03 2.35 1.55
CA SER A 818 1.36 1.92 1.08
C SER A 818 2.00 0.86 1.96
N SER A 819 1.86 1.00 3.28
CA SER A 819 2.27 -0.02 4.25
C SER A 819 1.45 -1.31 4.10
N LEU A 820 0.14 -1.20 3.82
CA LEU A 820 -0.72 -2.35 3.53
C LEU A 820 -0.24 -3.11 2.28
N GLU A 821 0.05 -2.42 1.17
CA GLU A 821 0.60 -3.08 -0.03
C GLU A 821 1.96 -3.72 0.24
N TYR A 822 2.84 -2.99 0.92
CA TYR A 822 4.18 -3.47 1.25
C TYR A 822 4.14 -4.79 2.04
N SER A 823 3.28 -4.87 3.06
CA SER A 823 3.11 -6.09 3.89
C SER A 823 2.55 -7.30 3.14
N ASN A 824 1.85 -7.09 2.02
CA ASN A 824 1.25 -8.16 1.22
C ASN A 824 2.14 -8.61 0.05
N ASN A 825 3.05 -7.74 -0.42
CA ASN A 825 3.97 -8.03 -1.53
C ASN A 825 5.35 -8.48 -1.08
N SER A 826 5.79 -8.09 0.12
CA SER A 826 7.09 -8.53 0.63
C SER A 826 7.03 -10.03 0.96
N PRO A 827 7.94 -10.87 0.42
CA PRO A 827 8.08 -12.24 0.90
C PRO A 827 8.37 -12.15 2.40
N GLN A 828 7.58 -12.86 3.20
CA GLN A 828 7.64 -12.81 4.65
C GLN A 828 9.09 -12.81 5.12
N GLN A 829 9.59 -11.68 5.64
CA GLN A 829 10.68 -11.70 6.61
C GLN A 829 10.13 -12.41 7.85
N THR A 830 10.05 -13.74 7.75
CA THR A 830 9.88 -14.61 8.90
C THR A 830 11.14 -14.42 9.73
N ASN A 831 10.94 -13.94 10.96
CA ASN A 831 11.94 -13.57 11.96
C ASN A 831 12.33 -12.08 11.96
N SER A 832 11.46 -11.32 12.61
CA SER A 832 11.86 -10.37 13.65
C SER A 832 12.97 -10.93 14.56
N ARG A 833 14.22 -10.95 14.09
CA ARG A 833 15.38 -11.08 14.98
C ARG A 833 15.64 -9.72 15.63
N LYS A 834 15.13 -9.62 16.86
CA LYS A 834 15.60 -8.78 17.97
C LYS A 834 15.66 -7.28 17.67
N ARG A 835 14.52 -6.60 17.86
CA ARG A 835 14.57 -5.28 18.51
C ARG A 835 15.12 -5.50 19.92
N ALA A 836 16.29 -4.96 20.20
CA ALA A 836 16.67 -4.57 21.55
C ALA A 836 15.73 -3.44 21.98
N ARG A 837 14.52 -3.77 22.40
CA ARG A 837 13.68 -2.87 23.18
C ARG A 837 14.25 -2.95 24.60
N LYS A 838 14.85 -1.84 25.07
CA LYS A 838 15.00 -1.60 26.50
C LYS A 838 13.57 -1.43 27.04
N ASP A 839 12.94 -2.53 27.41
CA ASP A 839 11.86 -2.49 28.38
C ASP A 839 12.56 -2.28 29.74
N ILE A 840 12.35 -1.09 30.31
CA ILE A 840 12.63 -0.85 31.72
C ILE A 840 11.48 -1.55 32.44
N ASP A 841 11.73 -2.78 32.87
CA ASP A 841 10.85 -3.49 33.79
C ASP A 841 11.11 -2.93 35.20
N PRO A 842 10.11 -2.40 35.91
CA PRO A 842 10.28 -1.84 37.23
C PRO A 842 9.88 -2.88 38.28
N ASP A 843 10.53 -4.05 38.33
CA ASP A 843 10.37 -5.01 39.42
C ASP A 843 11.52 -6.03 39.39
N ASP A 844 12.67 -5.66 39.95
CA ASP A 844 13.75 -6.58 40.24
C ASP A 844 14.21 -6.38 41.70
N MET A 845 13.40 -6.95 42.60
CA MET A 845 13.68 -7.20 44.02
C MET A 845 13.04 -8.54 44.37
N ASP A 846 13.75 -9.65 44.14
CA ASP A 846 14.13 -10.61 45.21
C ASP A 846 14.54 -11.99 44.65
N ILE A 847 15.80 -12.34 44.97
CA ILE A 847 16.28 -13.61 45.54
C ILE A 847 15.65 -14.94 45.04
N GLY A 848 16.39 -15.59 44.14
CA GLY A 848 16.87 -16.99 44.22
C GLY A 848 15.91 -18.14 44.58
N MET A 849 15.59 -18.99 43.59
CA MET A 849 15.70 -20.48 43.62
C MET A 849 15.22 -21.11 42.29
N PRO A 850 15.73 -22.28 41.85
CA PRO A 850 15.44 -22.86 40.54
C PRO A 850 14.21 -23.79 40.51
N ALA A 851 13.61 -23.88 39.32
CA ALA A 851 12.37 -24.57 38.99
C ALA A 851 12.33 -26.07 39.34
N ALA A 852 11.19 -26.52 39.89
CA ALA A 852 10.82 -27.92 39.99
C ALA A 852 9.65 -28.25 39.05
N LYS A 853 9.89 -29.20 38.15
CA LYS A 853 8.88 -29.88 37.33
C LYS A 853 7.89 -30.59 38.26
N LEU A 854 6.59 -30.32 38.13
CA LEU A 854 5.55 -31.23 38.62
C LEU A 854 4.43 -31.38 37.59
N LEU A 855 4.31 -32.63 37.17
CA LEU A 855 3.27 -33.24 36.35
C LEU A 855 2.05 -33.47 37.25
N ARG A 856 0.83 -33.12 36.83
CA ARG A 856 -0.40 -33.80 37.29
C ARG A 856 -1.59 -33.62 36.36
N LEU A 857 -2.29 -34.75 36.19
CA LEU A 857 -3.41 -35.01 35.31
C LEU A 857 -4.73 -34.38 35.78
N ASN A 858 -5.60 -34.17 34.77
CA ASN A 858 -7.02 -33.79 34.74
C ASN A 858 -7.92 -34.19 35.92
N GLU A 859 -8.84 -33.27 36.26
CA GLU A 859 -10.24 -33.57 36.56
C GLU A 859 -11.16 -32.62 35.78
N ALA A 860 -12.26 -33.18 35.29
CA ALA A 860 -13.14 -32.61 34.27
C ALA A 860 -14.26 -31.74 34.85
N THR A 861 -14.53 -30.59 34.22
CA THR A 861 -15.89 -30.06 33.99
C THR A 861 -15.84 -28.81 33.09
N ASP A 862 -16.56 -28.90 31.97
CA ASP A 862 -17.05 -27.87 31.05
C ASP A 862 -16.49 -26.43 31.10
N ALA A 863 -15.82 -26.01 30.02
CA ALA A 863 -16.22 -24.87 29.17
C ALA A 863 -15.09 -24.45 28.20
N ASN A 864 -15.49 -24.22 26.94
CA ASN A 864 -14.79 -23.48 25.88
C ASN A 864 -13.60 -24.14 25.16
N SER A 865 -13.98 -24.73 24.02
CA SER A 865 -13.19 -25.05 22.83
C SER A 865 -12.07 -24.03 22.52
N ILE A 866 -10.84 -24.44 22.78
CA ILE A 866 -9.65 -24.01 22.06
C ILE A 866 -9.31 -25.16 21.11
N PHE A 867 -9.80 -25.09 19.86
CA PHE A 867 -9.21 -25.72 18.67
C PHE A 867 -10.11 -25.34 17.47
N SER A 868 -9.71 -24.33 16.69
CA SER A 868 -10.12 -24.27 15.28
C SER A 868 -8.89 -24.58 14.44
N SER A 869 -8.69 -25.88 14.26
CA SER A 869 -7.92 -26.46 13.18
C SER A 869 -8.29 -25.80 11.85
N SER A 870 -7.25 -25.33 11.17
CA SER A 870 -7.23 -25.07 9.73
C SER A 870 -8.01 -26.15 8.97
N SER A 871 -9.17 -25.76 8.43
CA SER A 871 -9.87 -26.52 7.39
C SER A 871 -10.06 -25.57 6.19
N PRO A 872 -9.46 -25.87 5.03
CA PRO A 872 -9.59 -25.06 3.83
C PRO A 872 -10.83 -25.51 3.06
N GLN A 873 -12.00 -24.89 3.26
CA GLN A 873 -13.12 -25.04 2.33
C GLN A 873 -14.23 -24.00 2.59
N ALA A 874 -14.13 -22.88 1.87
CA ALA A 874 -15.25 -22.09 1.37
C ALA A 874 -14.69 -21.11 0.31
N GLN A 875 -14.17 -21.66 -0.79
CA GLN A 875 -13.91 -20.88 -1.99
C GLN A 875 -15.27 -20.52 -2.60
N GLY A 876 -15.77 -19.34 -2.24
CA GLY A 876 -16.63 -18.58 -3.13
C GLY A 876 -15.80 -18.16 -4.33
N THR A 877 -16.21 -18.57 -5.52
CA THR A 877 -15.59 -18.24 -6.80
C THR A 877 -15.57 -16.72 -7.02
N SER A 878 -14.41 -16.10 -6.78
CA SER A 878 -14.08 -14.78 -7.34
C SER A 878 -12.59 -14.77 -7.72
N ASN A 879 -12.35 -14.82 -9.03
CA ASN A 879 -11.16 -14.47 -9.80
C ASN A 879 -9.86 -14.20 -9.00
N GLY A 880 -8.87 -15.10 -9.14
CA GLY A 880 -7.41 -14.85 -9.29
C GLY A 880 -6.64 -13.84 -8.44
N GLN A 881 -7.25 -13.07 -7.54
CA GLN A 881 -6.58 -12.04 -6.75
C GLN A 881 -6.16 -12.65 -5.41
N LYS A 882 -4.86 -12.59 -5.10
CA LYS A 882 -4.36 -12.82 -3.74
C LYS A 882 -5.19 -11.93 -2.80
N SER A 883 -5.91 -12.52 -1.85
CA SER A 883 -6.68 -11.77 -0.86
C SER A 883 -5.73 -10.91 -0.03
N ILE A 884 -5.87 -9.59 -0.11
CA ILE A 884 -5.09 -8.63 0.67
C ILE A 884 -5.58 -8.68 2.11
N VAL A 885 -4.67 -8.92 3.05
CA VAL A 885 -4.99 -9.05 4.47
C VAL A 885 -4.24 -7.98 5.27
N LEU A 886 -4.95 -7.35 6.20
CA LEU A 886 -4.35 -6.45 7.19
C LEU A 886 -3.70 -7.27 8.31
N ARG A 887 -2.39 -7.09 8.54
CA ARG A 887 -1.59 -7.84 9.52
C ARG A 887 -0.94 -6.89 10.54
N ASP A 888 -0.47 -7.45 11.65
CA ASP A 888 0.43 -6.72 12.57
C ASP A 888 1.76 -6.41 11.87
N PRO A 889 2.39 -5.27 12.18
CA PRO A 889 2.09 -4.29 13.25
C PRO A 889 1.06 -3.21 12.90
N LEU A 890 0.67 -3.07 11.62
CA LEU A 890 -0.21 -2.00 11.16
C LEU A 890 -1.62 -2.08 11.77
N LEU A 891 -2.16 -3.30 11.93
CA LEU A 891 -3.47 -3.53 12.56
C LEU A 891 -3.55 -2.94 13.97
N SER A 892 -2.55 -3.21 14.82
CA SER A 892 -2.48 -2.67 16.18
C SER A 892 -2.39 -1.13 16.18
N ALA A 893 -1.61 -0.54 15.27
CA ALA A 893 -1.48 0.91 15.16
C ALA A 893 -2.81 1.59 14.77
N LEU A 894 -3.53 1.02 13.80
CA LEU A 894 -4.85 1.51 13.40
C LEU A 894 -5.88 1.39 14.54
N ASN A 895 -5.86 0.31 15.31
CA ASN A 895 -6.74 0.17 16.46
C ASN A 895 -6.48 1.25 17.52
N GLY A 896 -5.20 1.54 17.81
CA GLY A 896 -4.81 2.66 18.67
C GLY A 896 -5.28 4.01 18.13
N LEU A 897 -5.11 4.24 16.83
CA LEU A 897 -5.57 5.45 16.15
C LEU A 897 -7.09 5.66 16.27
N PHE A 898 -7.89 4.64 15.95
CA PHE A 898 -9.34 4.77 16.01
C PHE A 898 -9.86 4.93 17.45
N THR A 899 -9.19 4.31 18.43
CA THR A 899 -9.50 4.54 19.85
C THR A 899 -9.26 6.01 20.23
N ASN A 900 -8.13 6.58 19.79
CA ASN A 900 -7.83 8.00 19.97
C ASN A 900 -8.86 8.91 19.27
N PHE A 901 -9.22 8.62 18.02
CA PHE A 901 -10.24 9.36 17.30
C PHE A 901 -11.60 9.32 18.00
N ASN A 902 -12.00 8.17 18.50
CA ASN A 902 -13.26 8.01 19.22
C ASN A 902 -13.28 8.81 20.52
N PHE A 903 -12.16 8.82 21.27
CA PHE A 903 -12.02 9.66 22.46
C PHE A 903 -12.11 11.15 22.13
N LEU A 904 -11.40 11.62 21.09
CA LEU A 904 -11.37 13.02 20.68
C LEU A 904 -12.72 13.50 20.14
N ALA A 905 -13.38 12.70 19.30
CA ALA A 905 -14.70 13.03 18.75
C ALA A 905 -15.79 13.06 19.83
N GLY A 906 -15.68 12.20 20.85
CA GLY A 906 -16.66 12.11 21.94
C GLY A 906 -16.51 13.18 23.03
N ARG A 907 -15.35 13.84 23.16
CA ARG A 907 -15.02 14.68 24.32
C ARG A 907 -15.86 15.96 24.43
N ASN A 908 -16.21 16.58 23.29
CA ASN A 908 -16.83 17.90 23.28
C ASN A 908 -18.22 17.96 22.63
N GLY A 909 -18.60 16.99 21.78
CA GLY A 909 -19.88 17.04 21.04
C GLY A 909 -20.06 18.29 20.15
N GLU A 910 -19.03 19.13 20.06
CA GLU A 910 -18.98 20.42 19.39
C GLU A 910 -17.99 20.36 18.21
N VAL A 911 -18.20 21.27 17.25
CA VAL A 911 -17.31 21.44 16.10
C VAL A 911 -15.93 21.90 16.57
N SER A 912 -14.92 21.07 16.31
CA SER A 912 -13.52 21.34 16.63
C SER A 912 -12.59 20.97 15.46
N GLN A 913 -11.36 21.48 15.48
CA GLN A 913 -10.31 21.09 14.52
C GLN A 913 -10.07 19.57 14.53
N HIS A 914 -10.13 18.93 15.71
CA HIS A 914 -10.03 17.48 15.85
C HIS A 914 -11.15 16.75 15.12
N THR A 915 -12.41 17.16 15.32
CA THR A 915 -13.55 16.54 14.62
C THR A 915 -13.48 16.73 13.11
N HIS A 916 -12.96 17.87 12.64
CA HIS A 916 -12.78 18.12 11.21
C HIS A 916 -11.66 17.23 10.63
N PHE A 917 -10.51 17.17 11.30
CA PHE A 917 -9.39 16.30 10.91
C PHE A 917 -9.81 14.83 10.81
N ILE A 918 -10.53 14.32 11.81
CA ILE A 918 -11.00 12.92 11.83
C ILE A 918 -11.96 12.67 10.67
N LEU A 919 -12.90 13.59 10.43
CA LEU A 919 -13.83 13.47 9.30
C LEU A 919 -13.09 13.45 7.96
N GLN A 920 -12.13 14.36 7.78
CA GLN A 920 -11.31 14.45 6.57
C GLN A 920 -10.50 13.16 6.36
N PHE A 921 -9.92 12.61 7.42
CA PHE A 921 -9.22 11.32 7.38
C PHE A 921 -10.14 10.19 6.91
N LEU A 922 -11.37 10.11 7.43
CA LEU A 922 -12.34 9.08 7.04
C LEU A 922 -12.79 9.24 5.59
N GLN A 923 -13.06 10.48 5.16
CA GLN A 923 -13.40 10.79 3.77
C GLN A 923 -12.27 10.39 2.80
N LEU A 924 -11.03 10.76 3.11
CA LEU A 924 -9.85 10.40 2.33
C LEU A 924 -9.61 8.89 2.33
N THR A 925 -9.83 8.19 3.45
CA THR A 925 -9.71 6.72 3.52
C THR A 925 -10.67 6.04 2.54
N VAL A 926 -11.90 6.52 2.44
CA VAL A 926 -12.90 6.02 1.50
C VAL A 926 -12.55 6.40 0.06
N LEU A 927 -12.22 7.67 -0.20
CA LEU A 927 -11.86 8.19 -1.53
C LEU A 927 -10.67 7.44 -2.13
N CYS A 928 -9.58 7.33 -1.37
CA CYS A 928 -8.33 6.75 -1.83
C CYS A 928 -8.30 5.22 -1.75
N GLY A 929 -9.08 4.63 -0.84
CA GLY A 929 -9.10 3.19 -0.61
C GLY A 929 -9.97 2.41 -1.60
N LYS A 930 -11.06 3.00 -2.09
CA LYS A 930 -12.11 2.30 -2.88
C LYS A 930 -12.46 0.97 -2.21
N ASP A 931 -12.32 -0.17 -2.89
CA ASP A 931 -12.61 -1.52 -2.36
C ASP A 931 -11.72 -1.96 -1.18
N ARG A 932 -10.56 -1.32 -0.99
CA ARG A 932 -9.61 -1.61 0.11
C ARG A 932 -9.87 -0.78 1.36
N ALA A 933 -10.72 0.26 1.29
CA ALA A 933 -11.05 1.10 2.45
C ALA A 933 -11.61 0.28 3.61
N ARG A 934 -12.43 -0.74 3.31
CA ARG A 934 -13.01 -1.66 4.31
C ARG A 934 -11.99 -2.40 5.15
N LEU A 935 -10.81 -2.71 4.60
CA LEU A 935 -9.74 -3.39 5.34
C LEU A 935 -9.17 -2.47 6.42
N VAL A 936 -8.93 -1.19 6.07
CA VAL A 936 -8.41 -0.18 7.00
C VAL A 936 -9.46 0.16 8.07
N LEU A 937 -10.74 0.23 7.71
CA LEU A 937 -11.83 0.61 8.61
C LEU A 937 -12.35 -0.54 9.51
N GLN A 938 -11.82 -1.77 9.39
CA GLN A 938 -12.36 -2.96 10.05
C GLN A 938 -12.50 -2.84 11.58
N LYS A 939 -11.60 -2.09 12.24
CA LYS A 939 -11.58 -1.92 13.71
C LYS A 939 -12.12 -0.56 14.17
N MET A 940 -12.81 0.18 13.30
CA MET A 940 -13.40 1.47 13.65
C MET A 940 -14.52 1.30 14.71
N PRO A 941 -14.49 2.05 15.83
CA PRO A 941 -15.55 2.02 16.83
C PRO A 941 -16.89 2.50 16.25
N GLN A 942 -17.97 1.78 16.57
CA GLN A 942 -19.32 2.09 16.08
C GLN A 942 -19.89 3.42 16.59
N THR A 943 -19.27 4.02 17.60
CA THR A 943 -19.65 5.30 18.21
C THR A 943 -18.97 6.50 17.55
N LEU A 944 -17.93 6.28 16.74
CA LEU A 944 -17.15 7.36 16.11
C LEU A 944 -18.00 8.17 15.12
N VAL A 945 -18.57 7.49 14.11
CA VAL A 945 -19.38 8.14 13.06
C VAL A 945 -20.63 8.84 13.63
N PRO A 946 -21.40 8.25 14.56
CA PRO A 946 -22.48 8.97 15.24
C PRO A 946 -22.03 10.22 15.98
N SER A 947 -20.86 10.21 16.61
CA SER A 947 -20.33 11.38 17.31
C SER A 947 -19.99 12.50 16.32
N LEU A 948 -19.38 12.16 15.20
CA LEU A 948 -19.07 13.09 14.11
C LEU A 948 -20.33 13.61 13.41
N LEU A 949 -21.33 12.77 13.18
CA LEU A 949 -22.61 13.16 12.57
C LEU A 949 -23.38 14.17 13.43
N LYS A 950 -23.28 14.09 14.77
CA LYS A 950 -23.88 15.10 15.67
C LYS A 950 -23.17 16.44 15.56
N ALA A 951 -21.85 16.44 15.42
CA ALA A 951 -21.04 17.64 15.38
C ALA A 951 -21.05 18.32 13.98
N LEU A 952 -20.93 17.54 12.91
CA LEU A 952 -20.67 18.00 11.54
C LEU A 952 -21.64 17.39 10.50
N PRO A 953 -22.97 17.51 10.66
CA PRO A 953 -23.93 16.82 9.80
C PRO A 953 -23.87 17.26 8.33
N GLU A 954 -23.49 18.50 8.05
CA GLU A 954 -23.48 19.09 6.70
C GLU A 954 -22.41 18.45 5.78
N PHE A 955 -21.40 17.81 6.35
CA PHE A 955 -20.29 17.20 5.62
C PHE A 955 -20.49 15.69 5.36
N PHE A 956 -21.61 15.11 5.81
CA PHE A 956 -21.96 13.72 5.54
C PHE A 956 -22.97 13.62 4.40
N THR A 957 -22.68 12.71 3.47
CA THR A 957 -23.61 12.29 2.42
C THR A 957 -24.06 10.85 2.67
N THR A 958 -25.19 10.46 2.10
CA THR A 958 -25.68 9.08 2.12
C THR A 958 -24.65 8.11 1.55
N ASP A 959 -23.97 8.52 0.48
CA ASP A 959 -22.91 7.77 -0.18
C ASP A 959 -21.67 7.55 0.72
N LEU A 960 -21.21 8.59 1.44
CA LEU A 960 -20.10 8.45 2.38
C LEU A 960 -20.43 7.39 3.45
N LEU A 961 -21.64 7.45 4.02
CA LEU A 961 -22.07 6.50 5.06
C LEU A 961 -22.12 5.05 4.55
N LEU A 962 -22.56 4.83 3.31
CA LEU A 962 -22.56 3.50 2.69
C LEU A 962 -21.15 2.91 2.55
N ARG A 963 -20.14 3.77 2.31
CA ARG A 963 -18.75 3.32 2.09
C ARG A 963 -17.91 3.22 3.36
N LEU A 964 -18.37 3.80 4.47
CA LEU A 964 -17.68 3.71 5.78
C LEU A 964 -17.86 2.36 6.47
N TYR A 965 -18.89 1.58 6.09
CA TYR A 965 -19.27 0.34 6.74
C TYR A 965 -19.26 -0.84 5.77
N ASP A 966 -19.01 -2.04 6.29
CA ASP A 966 -19.07 -3.27 5.50
C ASP A 966 -20.49 -3.81 5.41
N VAL A 967 -21.13 -3.61 4.24
CA VAL A 967 -22.50 -4.05 3.94
C VAL A 967 -22.64 -5.58 3.94
N GLN A 968 -21.54 -6.32 3.76
CA GLN A 968 -21.57 -7.79 3.81
C GLN A 968 -21.82 -8.30 5.23
N THR A 969 -21.44 -7.53 6.25
CA THR A 969 -21.64 -7.89 7.65
C THR A 969 -22.99 -7.42 8.19
N ILE A 970 -23.61 -8.22 9.07
CA ILE A 970 -24.87 -7.84 9.74
C ILE A 970 -24.68 -6.54 10.54
N MET A 971 -23.57 -6.44 11.29
CA MET A 971 -23.28 -5.25 12.10
C MET A 971 -23.08 -4.00 11.25
N GLY A 972 -22.42 -4.11 10.09
CA GLY A 972 -22.27 -2.99 9.16
C GLY A 972 -23.60 -2.53 8.57
N ARG A 973 -24.50 -3.44 8.20
CA ARG A 973 -25.86 -3.08 7.74
C ARG A 973 -26.67 -2.34 8.80
N LYS A 974 -26.62 -2.81 10.05
CA LYS A 974 -27.26 -2.13 11.18
C LYS A 974 -26.70 -0.72 11.42
N ALA A 975 -25.38 -0.58 11.37
CA ALA A 975 -24.72 0.72 11.52
C ALA A 975 -25.09 1.71 10.40
N ILE A 976 -25.17 1.23 9.15
CA ILE A 976 -25.66 2.01 8.00
C ILE A 976 -27.09 2.50 8.24
N ALA A 977 -28.01 1.60 8.59
CA ALA A 977 -29.42 1.96 8.80
C ALA A 977 -29.58 3.01 9.90
N ARG A 978 -28.90 2.82 11.04
CA ARG A 978 -28.86 3.76 12.17
C ARG A 978 -28.34 5.14 11.74
N ASP A 979 -27.18 5.19 11.09
CA ASP A 979 -26.51 6.45 10.77
C ASP A 979 -27.22 7.20 9.63
N LEU A 980 -27.80 6.49 8.66
CA LEU A 980 -28.67 7.08 7.64
C LEU A 980 -29.94 7.68 8.25
N CYS A 981 -30.59 6.96 9.17
CA CYS A 981 -31.77 7.47 9.89
C CYS A 981 -31.41 8.71 10.69
N MET A 982 -30.25 8.70 11.36
CA MET A 982 -29.76 9.84 12.11
C MET A 982 -29.51 11.07 11.23
N LEU A 983 -28.82 10.90 10.10
CA LEU A 983 -28.60 11.99 9.12
C LEU A 983 -29.92 12.55 8.59
N ARG A 984 -30.85 11.65 8.20
CA ARG A 984 -32.19 12.03 7.73
C ARG A 984 -32.98 12.79 8.78
N ASN A 985 -32.92 12.37 10.05
CA ASN A 985 -33.58 13.07 11.15
C ASN A 985 -33.05 14.48 11.38
N ILE A 986 -31.74 14.69 11.19
CA ILE A 986 -31.12 16.02 11.28
C ILE A 986 -31.61 16.90 10.13
N GLN A 987 -31.64 16.37 8.90
CA GLN A 987 -32.10 17.08 7.71
C GLN A 987 -33.61 17.43 7.76
N LEU A 988 -34.43 16.57 8.36
CA LEU A 988 -35.88 16.77 8.48
C LEU A 988 -36.28 17.76 9.59
N LYS A 989 -35.38 18.13 10.51
CA LYS A 989 -35.68 19.18 11.50
C LYS A 989 -35.75 20.53 10.77
N PRO A 990 -36.81 21.34 10.96
CA PRO A 990 -36.84 22.68 10.40
C PRO A 990 -35.67 23.47 11.00
N THR A 991 -34.69 23.80 10.18
CA THR A 991 -33.58 24.66 10.53
C THR A 991 -34.15 26.01 10.94
N LYS A 992 -34.23 26.29 12.25
CA LYS A 992 -34.14 27.67 12.72
C LYS A 992 -32.83 28.19 12.14
N LYS A 993 -32.91 29.01 11.10
CA LYS A 993 -31.76 29.72 10.53
C LYS A 993 -31.02 30.44 11.66
N LEU A 994 -29.94 29.85 12.14
CA LEU A 994 -28.89 30.53 12.87
C LEU A 994 -28.03 31.24 11.81
N THR A 995 -28.46 32.43 11.42
CA THR A 995 -27.59 33.45 10.81
C THR A 995 -26.57 33.92 11.85
N THR A 996 -25.59 33.07 12.17
CA THR A 996 -24.47 33.43 13.06
C THR A 996 -23.11 32.86 12.66
N ASN A 997 -22.91 32.30 11.45
CA ASN A 997 -21.58 31.84 11.00
C ASN A 997 -21.11 32.46 9.66
N TYR A 998 -21.20 33.79 9.55
CA TYR A 998 -20.47 34.58 8.53
C TYR A 998 -19.84 35.86 9.11
N ARG A 999 -19.29 35.78 10.33
CA ARG A 999 -18.50 36.87 10.95
C ARG A 999 -17.18 36.37 11.53
N TYR A 1000 -16.33 35.76 10.71
CA TYR A 1000 -14.91 35.59 11.07
C TYR A 1000 -13.93 35.79 9.90
N SER A 1001 -14.33 36.47 8.82
CA SER A 1001 -13.42 36.78 7.68
C SER A 1001 -13.37 38.27 7.28
N ARG A 1002 -13.87 39.20 8.11
CA ARG A 1002 -13.72 40.65 7.88
C ARG A 1002 -13.50 41.39 9.20
N LYS A 1003 -12.31 41.25 9.76
CA LYS A 1003 -11.68 42.20 10.69
C LYS A 1003 -10.22 41.78 10.86
N ASN A 1004 -9.40 42.21 9.90
CA ASN A 1004 -7.96 42.47 10.03
C ASN A 1004 -7.46 43.16 8.76
N ASN A 1005 -8.15 44.25 8.39
CA ASN A 1005 -7.54 45.37 7.69
C ASN A 1005 -7.57 46.54 8.67
N LYS A 1006 -6.58 46.54 9.56
CA LYS A 1006 -5.89 47.69 10.13
C LYS A 1006 -4.66 47.18 10.87
#